data_AF-A0A9D3PYW3-F1
#
_entry.id   AF-A0A9D3PYW3-F1
#
_cell.length_a   1.000
_cell.length_b   1.000
_cell.length_c   1.000
_cell.angle_alpha   90.00
_cell.angle_beta   90.00
_cell.angle_gamma   90.00
#
_symmetry.space_group_name_H-M   'P 1'
#
loop_
_entity.id
_entity.type
_entity.pdbx_description
1 polymer ?
#
loop_
_entity_poly.entity_id
_entity_poly.type
_entity_poly.pdbx_seq_one_letter_code
_entity_poly.pdbx_strand_id
1 'polypeptide(L)'
;MVEEPVSGYLLRVLYSCSESSVVYLEALVSTETESAKPIFQRHWRCEPGPSRVRSIILNLPDWLVYQADWRIPDSEWVLSGLLRAWVGKDGSQGQYGTAQARASVLLQPLNPYSRPWKQHELCLSWSTELLWRIHRDTIPTCPEEQEVSHFLSFVYASTGENFGITRTLNRYGNKVLEHLRLKAISSPWCVFSTWLFLTQHCHQQLCGVLHHVDSENNYATPSMFLTSSGHLHIQMHGENRVSAAFLSRFRVPRHQWCHIDLELQGGLVNVTMVCVEGQQLSVHFTENRFRDPVLLDDTDGYFVLGGGLFVRGVEGFFGPSVYYRNRVPLLSEREVSIPQPVQALNMTGWFQSCAEFKQGLHFKMVGYSLRAREEEWAGSCVDVYSSWVYRDDLQPGSPQCGPWEAPATPQRRHAARLAQLAATRQGGRAGKLAAVGRALYSRALRQLARGGGTEAVKRAVPLLLQAGCLGDNRALYLSSVLYSSGLGVGRHPRKAWLLSLLAAQRDWRLAELRLGHMHHLGEQDVPPDLPLAYAYYSNIASQTVSDFINPSPEQTFVESIYLNNEDVLKLQTNENDDLFLWLKHQARNGIAEAEQAVARMLFWGQQGVSPDIQMAVKHYERGAKRLEDPTSMYNYAIVLLKGQGVEKDIPTAVKFLKKAAEQNFVLAINALGWYYERYEQDYARAVELWEWADALGSADAAVNLGVMHSQGLYPGKPPSKFMAYTYYLKAAQRRNIDGAFRVAEVWIRGIPGLVDRLPLDAVLWAKWASEQNGYLGAVLRKGLDAYFHQDWLMALIYYLMAAEAGFSAAQFNVAHLCEHNPGGLLDPALVTDCMWRYYNLSIQAQDPAPYALIKMGDLIYGSHKHRKRDVAVAADLYKQAVLRNDPQGWYSLGLLVQAGEVLPGYVLAELGLLELHGADNHTMLTALYRRCRDHESKESYLPCSLALFYAHLHSVWKLHGMALKVSSAVVMAAITLLMLRLGRLQAPLSHV
;
A
#
# COMPACT_ATOMS: atom_id res chain seq x y z
N MET A 1 10.84 -4.29 -44.96
CA MET A 1 10.56 -5.56 -45.65
C MET A 1 11.54 -6.56 -45.10
N VAL A 2 11.06 -7.51 -44.29
CA VAL A 2 11.92 -8.56 -43.73
C VAL A 2 12.21 -9.51 -44.90
N GLU A 3 13.45 -9.54 -45.37
CA GLU A 3 13.86 -10.48 -46.42
C GLU A 3 13.65 -11.90 -45.88
N GLU A 4 12.82 -12.68 -46.57
CA GLU A 4 12.58 -14.08 -46.21
C GLU A 4 13.93 -14.83 -46.17
N PRO A 5 14.14 -15.78 -45.24
CA PRO A 5 15.35 -16.58 -45.21
C PRO A 5 15.30 -17.58 -46.38
N VAL A 6 15.84 -17.19 -47.53
CA VAL A 6 15.81 -18.00 -48.74
C VAL A 6 17.15 -18.72 -48.91
N SER A 7 17.15 -20.05 -48.72
CA SER A 7 18.18 -20.89 -49.34
C SER A 7 18.05 -20.75 -50.86
N GLY A 8 19.14 -20.42 -51.56
CA GLY A 8 19.11 -20.11 -53.00
C GLY A 8 19.40 -18.65 -53.36
N TYR A 9 19.96 -17.85 -52.44
CA TYR A 9 20.30 -16.46 -52.70
C TYR A 9 21.40 -16.31 -53.77
N LEU A 10 21.22 -15.38 -54.72
CA LEU A 10 22.18 -15.15 -55.80
C LEU A 10 23.29 -14.19 -55.36
N LEU A 11 24.43 -14.73 -54.93
CA LEU A 11 25.64 -13.96 -54.60
C LEU A 11 26.37 -13.51 -55.87
N ARG A 12 26.78 -12.24 -55.92
CA ARG A 12 27.66 -11.72 -56.97
C ARG A 12 29.05 -11.47 -56.40
N VAL A 13 30.03 -12.24 -56.86
CA VAL A 13 31.43 -12.10 -56.42
C VAL A 13 32.20 -11.37 -57.51
N LEU A 14 32.68 -10.17 -57.19
CA LEU A 14 33.58 -9.38 -58.04
C LEU A 14 35.03 -9.72 -57.70
N TYR A 15 35.83 -10.10 -58.69
CA TYR A 15 37.22 -10.49 -58.49
C TYR A 15 38.09 -10.08 -59.69
N SER A 16 39.37 -9.82 -59.43
CA SER A 16 40.41 -9.58 -60.43
C SER A 16 41.71 -10.25 -59.98
N CYS A 17 42.48 -10.78 -60.92
CA CYS A 17 43.77 -11.40 -60.63
C CYS A 17 44.83 -10.89 -61.60
N SER A 18 46.05 -10.70 -61.09
CA SER A 18 47.24 -10.35 -61.88
C SER A 18 47.97 -11.59 -62.41
N GLU A 19 47.87 -12.72 -61.70
CA GLU A 19 48.47 -14.02 -62.04
C GLU A 19 47.38 -15.11 -62.06
N SER A 20 47.63 -16.24 -62.73
CA SER A 20 46.71 -17.40 -62.73
C SER A 20 46.50 -17.91 -61.30
N SER A 21 45.29 -17.69 -60.76
CA SER A 21 44.96 -17.90 -59.35
C SER A 21 43.59 -18.60 -59.21
N VAL A 22 43.23 -19.02 -57.99
CA VAL A 22 41.94 -19.63 -57.66
C VAL A 22 41.21 -18.75 -56.65
N VAL A 23 39.97 -18.40 -56.94
CA VAL A 23 39.07 -17.73 -55.99
C VAL A 23 38.34 -18.80 -55.18
N TYR A 24 38.38 -18.70 -53.86
CA TYR A 24 37.68 -19.54 -52.91
C TYR A 24 36.56 -18.73 -52.25
N LEU A 25 35.42 -19.37 -52.02
CA LEU A 25 34.25 -18.85 -51.33
C LEU A 25 33.78 -19.90 -50.33
N GLU A 26 33.61 -19.52 -49.07
CA GLU A 26 33.25 -20.42 -47.99
C GLU A 26 32.28 -19.75 -47.00
N ALA A 27 31.27 -20.48 -46.53
CA ALA A 27 30.41 -20.05 -45.43
C ALA A 27 30.63 -20.96 -44.21
N LEU A 28 30.92 -20.33 -43.08
CA LEU A 28 31.12 -20.96 -41.77
C LEU A 28 29.98 -20.56 -40.83
N VAL A 29 29.61 -21.45 -39.94
CA VAL A 29 28.69 -21.16 -38.85
C VAL A 29 29.27 -21.62 -37.52
N SER A 30 28.93 -20.90 -36.46
CA SER A 30 29.27 -21.22 -35.08
C SER A 30 28.02 -21.72 -34.36
N THR A 31 28.10 -22.92 -33.78
CA THR A 31 27.05 -23.54 -32.97
C THR A 31 27.47 -23.55 -31.50
N GLU A 32 26.59 -24.01 -30.60
CA GLU A 32 26.93 -24.13 -29.17
C GLU A 32 28.06 -25.14 -28.89
N THR A 33 28.31 -26.08 -29.80
CA THR A 33 29.29 -27.16 -29.64
C THR A 33 30.56 -26.97 -30.47
N GLU A 34 30.48 -26.32 -31.64
CA GLU A 34 31.60 -26.14 -32.55
C GLU A 34 31.72 -24.69 -33.01
N SER A 35 32.91 -24.10 -32.88
CA SER A 35 33.15 -22.68 -33.16
C SER A 35 33.21 -22.32 -34.65
N ALA A 36 33.46 -23.28 -35.53
CA ALA A 36 33.55 -23.05 -36.96
C ALA A 36 33.29 -24.31 -37.79
N LYS A 37 32.02 -24.51 -38.20
CA LYS A 37 31.60 -25.60 -39.09
C LYS A 37 31.36 -25.07 -40.51
N PRO A 38 32.05 -25.57 -41.55
CA PRO A 38 31.82 -25.14 -42.94
C PRO A 38 30.52 -25.75 -43.48
N ILE A 39 29.63 -24.89 -43.96
CA ILE A 39 28.31 -25.28 -44.50
C ILE A 39 28.20 -25.09 -46.01
N PHE A 40 29.09 -24.30 -46.62
CA PHE A 40 29.12 -24.06 -48.06
C PHE A 40 30.56 -23.78 -48.51
N GLN A 41 31.00 -24.38 -49.61
CA GLN A 41 32.32 -24.13 -50.19
C GLN A 41 32.28 -24.21 -51.73
N ARG A 42 32.86 -23.22 -52.41
CA ARG A 42 33.04 -23.18 -53.87
C ARG A 42 34.37 -22.56 -54.23
N HIS A 43 34.96 -23.00 -55.34
CA HIS A 43 36.18 -22.40 -55.87
C HIS A 43 36.20 -22.39 -57.40
N TRP A 44 36.89 -21.42 -58.01
CA TRP A 44 37.07 -21.37 -59.45
C TRP A 44 38.36 -20.66 -59.86
N ARG A 45 38.86 -21.00 -61.05
CA ARG A 45 40.05 -20.37 -61.63
C ARG A 45 39.80 -18.93 -62.06
N CYS A 46 40.81 -18.10 -61.87
CA CYS A 46 40.86 -16.70 -62.19
C CYS A 46 42.04 -16.45 -63.14
N GLU A 47 41.71 -16.04 -64.35
CA GLU A 47 42.70 -15.68 -65.37
C GLU A 47 43.12 -14.20 -65.21
N PRO A 48 44.37 -13.85 -65.57
CA PRO A 48 44.84 -12.46 -65.53
C PRO A 48 43.97 -11.54 -66.41
N GLY A 49 43.45 -10.44 -65.86
CA GLY A 49 42.60 -9.52 -66.63
C GLY A 49 41.77 -8.55 -65.79
N PRO A 50 40.89 -7.76 -66.44
CA PRO A 50 40.01 -6.80 -65.76
C PRO A 50 38.99 -7.50 -64.85
N SER A 51 38.44 -6.77 -63.87
CA SER A 51 37.50 -7.29 -62.88
C SER A 51 36.31 -8.01 -63.52
N ARG A 52 36.11 -9.28 -63.14
CA ARG A 52 34.98 -10.11 -63.56
C ARG A 52 34.00 -10.25 -62.40
N VAL A 53 32.70 -10.35 -62.71
CA VAL A 53 31.66 -10.67 -61.73
C VAL A 53 31.12 -12.05 -62.02
N ARG A 54 31.16 -12.95 -61.04
CA ARG A 54 30.55 -14.28 -61.13
C ARG A 54 29.39 -14.38 -60.17
N SER A 55 28.25 -14.82 -60.68
CA SER A 55 27.05 -15.05 -59.87
C SER A 55 27.03 -16.51 -59.40
N ILE A 56 26.81 -16.73 -58.11
CA ILE A 56 26.80 -18.05 -57.45
C ILE A 56 25.56 -18.12 -56.57
N ILE A 57 24.85 -19.24 -56.65
CA ILE A 57 23.69 -19.49 -55.80
C ILE A 57 24.18 -20.07 -54.46
N LEU A 58 23.85 -19.40 -53.34
CA LEU A 58 24.16 -19.83 -51.99
C LEU A 58 23.05 -20.76 -51.48
N ASN A 59 23.31 -22.06 -51.56
CA ASN A 59 22.42 -23.08 -51.00
C ASN A 59 22.87 -23.42 -49.58
N LEU A 60 22.09 -22.98 -48.59
CA LEU A 60 22.29 -23.28 -47.18
C LEU A 60 21.51 -24.56 -46.82
N PRO A 61 22.02 -25.36 -45.87
CA PRO A 61 21.35 -26.60 -45.46
C PRO A 61 20.03 -26.33 -44.75
N ASP A 62 19.07 -27.25 -44.91
CA ASP A 62 17.68 -27.06 -44.44
C ASP A 62 17.58 -26.84 -42.93
N TRP A 63 18.39 -27.54 -42.13
CA TRP A 63 18.43 -27.40 -40.67
C TRP A 63 18.83 -25.99 -40.19
N LEU A 64 19.49 -25.20 -41.05
CA LEU A 64 19.88 -23.82 -40.76
C LEU A 64 18.82 -22.80 -41.17
N VAL A 65 18.01 -23.13 -42.17
CA VAL A 65 17.09 -22.19 -42.83
C VAL A 65 15.66 -22.37 -42.33
N TYR A 66 15.26 -23.60 -42.01
CA TYR A 66 13.90 -23.97 -41.67
C TYR A 66 13.78 -24.50 -40.24
N GLN A 67 12.55 -24.46 -39.70
CA GLN A 67 12.20 -25.09 -38.42
C GLN A 67 12.36 -26.61 -38.48
N ALA A 68 12.61 -27.22 -37.32
CA ALA A 68 12.62 -28.67 -37.18
C ALA A 68 11.21 -29.21 -37.47
N ASP A 69 11.15 -30.26 -38.28
CA ASP A 69 9.93 -30.96 -38.62
C ASP A 69 10.21 -32.47 -38.74
N TRP A 70 9.22 -33.25 -39.16
CA TRP A 70 9.37 -34.70 -39.24
C TRP A 70 10.42 -35.17 -40.27
N ARG A 71 10.85 -34.32 -41.22
CA ARG A 71 11.87 -34.60 -42.24
C ARG A 71 13.18 -33.86 -42.00
N ILE A 72 13.12 -32.73 -41.29
CA ILE A 72 14.25 -31.96 -40.76
C ILE A 72 14.28 -32.23 -39.25
N PRO A 73 14.87 -33.36 -38.81
CA PRO A 73 14.75 -33.82 -37.44
C PRO A 73 15.35 -32.84 -36.42
N ASP A 74 16.41 -32.11 -36.81
CA ASP A 74 17.14 -31.20 -35.95
C ASP A 74 17.35 -29.85 -36.64
N SER A 75 16.94 -28.76 -35.99
CA SER A 75 17.25 -27.36 -36.38
C SER A 75 18.14 -26.74 -35.31
N GLU A 76 19.46 -26.78 -35.51
CA GLU A 76 20.43 -26.33 -34.52
C GLU A 76 20.41 -24.80 -34.30
N TRP A 77 20.72 -24.41 -33.06
CA TRP A 77 20.92 -23.02 -32.67
C TRP A 77 22.28 -22.53 -33.19
N VAL A 78 22.25 -21.58 -34.12
CA VAL A 78 23.45 -21.00 -34.71
C VAL A 78 23.65 -19.61 -34.16
N LEU A 79 24.79 -19.38 -33.52
CA LEU A 79 25.10 -18.13 -32.82
C LEU A 79 25.57 -17.05 -33.80
N SER A 80 26.34 -17.43 -34.81
CA SER A 80 26.80 -16.53 -35.87
C SER A 80 27.15 -17.28 -37.14
N GLY A 81 27.05 -16.61 -38.29
CA GLY A 81 27.54 -17.12 -39.57
C GLY A 81 28.52 -16.13 -40.22
N LEU A 82 29.48 -16.65 -40.97
CA LEU A 82 30.49 -15.86 -41.66
C LEU A 82 30.65 -16.38 -43.10
N LEU A 83 30.36 -15.54 -44.08
CA LEU A 83 30.67 -15.80 -45.48
C LEU A 83 32.00 -15.13 -45.82
N ARG A 84 32.97 -15.88 -46.33
CA ARG A 84 34.31 -15.37 -46.65
C ARG A 84 34.75 -15.78 -48.06
N ALA A 85 35.45 -14.89 -48.75
CA ALA A 85 36.00 -15.12 -50.07
C ALA A 85 37.47 -14.68 -50.12
N TRP A 86 38.33 -15.42 -50.81
CA TRP A 86 39.74 -15.07 -50.96
C TRP A 86 40.35 -15.60 -52.25
N VAL A 87 41.48 -15.02 -52.67
CA VAL A 87 42.23 -15.46 -53.85
C VAL A 87 43.52 -16.15 -53.42
N GLY A 88 43.75 -17.39 -53.87
CA GLY A 88 44.95 -18.18 -53.60
C GLY A 88 45.68 -18.61 -54.89
N LYS A 89 46.97 -18.95 -54.79
CA LYS A 89 47.77 -19.39 -55.95
C LYS A 89 47.43 -20.84 -56.36
N ASP A 90 47.46 -21.12 -57.66
CA ASP A 90 47.11 -22.43 -58.22
C ASP A 90 48.11 -23.50 -57.71
N GLY A 91 47.62 -24.55 -57.03
CA GLY A 91 48.43 -25.68 -56.53
C GLY A 91 48.68 -25.74 -55.00
N SER A 92 48.27 -24.75 -54.20
CA SER A 92 48.21 -24.88 -52.74
C SER A 92 46.81 -24.53 -52.22
N GLN A 93 46.26 -25.31 -51.29
CA GLN A 93 45.06 -24.91 -50.54
C GLN A 93 45.42 -23.72 -49.65
N GLY A 94 45.43 -22.52 -50.21
CA GLY A 94 45.77 -21.31 -49.48
C GLY A 94 44.78 -21.06 -48.34
N GLN A 95 45.29 -20.89 -47.12
CA GLN A 95 44.49 -20.52 -45.95
C GLN A 95 43.99 -19.07 -46.08
N TYR A 96 42.75 -18.82 -45.67
CA TYR A 96 42.12 -17.49 -45.71
C TYR A 96 42.96 -16.40 -45.03
N GLY A 97 43.65 -16.73 -43.94
CA GLY A 97 44.48 -15.78 -43.18
C GLY A 97 45.70 -15.25 -43.94
N THR A 98 46.22 -16.01 -44.90
CA THR A 98 47.46 -15.69 -45.64
C THR A 98 47.20 -15.22 -47.07
N ALA A 99 45.94 -15.03 -47.46
CA ALA A 99 45.57 -14.62 -48.81
C ALA A 99 45.77 -13.10 -49.03
N GLN A 100 46.30 -12.72 -50.20
CA GLN A 100 46.56 -11.31 -50.54
C GLN A 100 45.28 -10.48 -50.75
N ALA A 101 44.20 -11.10 -51.21
CA ALA A 101 42.89 -10.48 -51.35
C ALA A 101 41.85 -11.31 -50.62
N ARG A 102 41.09 -10.67 -49.71
CA ARG A 102 40.07 -11.30 -48.87
C ARG A 102 38.87 -10.39 -48.67
N ALA A 103 37.69 -10.99 -48.55
CA ALA A 103 36.44 -10.33 -48.21
C ALA A 103 35.64 -11.23 -47.27
N SER A 104 34.95 -10.64 -46.28
CA SER A 104 34.04 -11.38 -45.41
C SER A 104 32.80 -10.57 -45.07
N VAL A 105 31.68 -11.27 -44.93
CA VAL A 105 30.36 -10.73 -44.56
C VAL A 105 29.80 -11.56 -43.41
N LEU A 106 29.31 -10.88 -42.38
CA LEU A 106 28.64 -11.53 -41.26
C LEU A 106 27.19 -11.88 -41.66
N LEU A 107 26.80 -13.13 -41.47
CA LEU A 107 25.43 -13.60 -41.62
C LEU A 107 24.76 -13.57 -40.25
N GLN A 108 23.54 -13.03 -40.18
CA GLN A 108 22.70 -13.04 -38.98
C GLN A 108 21.70 -14.20 -39.07
N PRO A 109 21.99 -15.36 -38.47
CA PRO A 109 21.07 -16.48 -38.47
C PRO A 109 19.83 -16.15 -37.63
N LEU A 110 18.64 -16.56 -38.11
CA LEU A 110 17.41 -16.48 -37.32
C LEU A 110 17.40 -17.57 -36.25
N ASN A 111 16.76 -17.28 -35.12
CA ASN A 111 16.43 -18.26 -34.08
C ASN A 111 15.69 -19.45 -34.73
N PRO A 112 16.04 -20.71 -34.41
CA PRO A 112 15.32 -21.90 -34.87
C PRO A 112 13.79 -21.74 -34.89
N TYR A 113 13.20 -21.16 -33.84
CA TYR A 113 11.75 -20.99 -33.72
C TYR A 113 11.14 -19.83 -34.51
N SER A 114 11.95 -18.92 -35.06
CA SER A 114 11.48 -17.85 -35.95
C SER A 114 11.74 -18.13 -37.43
N ARG A 115 12.38 -19.26 -37.75
CA ARG A 115 12.59 -19.73 -39.12
C ARG A 115 11.25 -20.18 -39.73
N PRO A 116 11.06 -20.07 -41.05
CA PRO A 116 9.87 -20.59 -41.72
C PRO A 116 9.86 -22.13 -41.72
N TRP A 117 8.68 -22.71 -41.91
CA TRP A 117 8.55 -24.14 -42.20
C TRP A 117 8.94 -24.41 -43.65
N LYS A 118 9.66 -25.52 -43.88
CA LYS A 118 9.91 -25.96 -45.26
C LYS A 118 8.61 -26.52 -45.83
N GLN A 119 8.13 -25.94 -46.94
CA GLN A 119 7.04 -26.55 -47.69
C GLN A 119 7.59 -27.80 -48.38
N HIS A 120 7.31 -28.97 -47.80
CA HIS A 120 7.58 -30.23 -48.47
C HIS A 120 6.52 -30.43 -49.54
N GLU A 121 6.92 -30.49 -50.81
CA GLU A 121 6.04 -30.90 -51.91
C GLU A 121 5.67 -32.38 -51.74
N LEU A 122 4.64 -32.66 -50.93
CA LEU A 122 4.06 -33.97 -50.71
C LEU A 122 2.54 -33.85 -50.77
N CYS A 123 1.92 -34.58 -51.71
CA CYS A 123 0.48 -34.80 -51.70
C CYS A 123 0.13 -35.76 -50.55
N LEU A 124 -0.08 -35.22 -49.36
CA LEU A 124 -0.47 -35.99 -48.18
C LEU A 124 -1.94 -36.42 -48.26
N SER A 125 -2.23 -37.68 -47.90
CA SER A 125 -3.60 -38.19 -47.79
C SER A 125 -4.32 -37.64 -46.55
N TRP A 126 -5.62 -37.34 -46.66
CA TRP A 126 -6.49 -36.75 -45.62
C TRP A 126 -6.27 -37.23 -44.16
N SER A 127 -5.88 -38.49 -43.94
CA SER A 127 -5.63 -39.06 -42.62
C SER A 127 -4.47 -38.41 -41.85
N THR A 128 -3.43 -37.94 -42.54
CA THR A 128 -2.29 -37.26 -41.89
C THR A 128 -2.64 -35.84 -41.46
N GLU A 129 -3.59 -35.20 -42.14
CA GLU A 129 -4.06 -33.85 -41.83
C GLU A 129 -4.98 -33.82 -40.60
N LEU A 130 -5.75 -34.90 -40.40
CA LEU A 130 -6.54 -35.12 -39.18
C LEU A 130 -5.65 -35.37 -37.96
N LEU A 131 -4.61 -36.21 -38.09
CA LEU A 131 -3.60 -36.43 -37.05
C LEU A 131 -2.85 -35.15 -36.71
N TRP A 132 -2.56 -34.31 -37.71
CA TRP A 132 -1.95 -32.98 -37.52
C TRP A 132 -2.85 -32.04 -36.72
N ARG A 133 -4.16 -31.99 -37.01
CA ARG A 133 -5.11 -31.17 -36.23
C ARG A 133 -5.23 -31.65 -34.78
N ILE A 134 -5.30 -32.96 -34.57
CA ILE A 134 -5.36 -33.55 -33.24
C ILE A 134 -4.08 -33.26 -32.46
N HIS A 135 -2.91 -33.31 -33.09
CA HIS A 135 -1.64 -32.99 -32.42
C HIS A 135 -1.42 -31.49 -32.19
N ARG A 136 -1.85 -30.62 -33.11
CA ARG A 136 -1.72 -29.15 -33.01
C ARG A 136 -2.37 -28.60 -31.74
N ASP A 137 -3.53 -29.15 -31.36
CA ASP A 137 -4.27 -28.76 -30.16
C ASP A 137 -3.76 -29.45 -28.88
N THR A 138 -2.83 -30.40 -29.00
CA THR A 138 -2.15 -31.08 -27.86
C THR A 138 -0.71 -30.64 -27.66
N ILE A 139 -0.15 -29.78 -28.52
CA ILE A 139 1.15 -29.15 -28.26
C ILE A 139 0.93 -28.26 -27.03
N PRO A 140 1.61 -28.51 -25.90
CA PRO A 140 1.52 -27.62 -24.76
C PRO A 140 1.99 -26.24 -25.24
N THR A 141 1.06 -25.28 -25.31
CA THR A 141 1.43 -23.87 -25.46
C THR A 141 2.32 -23.55 -24.27
N CYS A 142 3.61 -23.31 -24.51
CA CYS A 142 4.53 -22.93 -23.46
C CYS A 142 3.92 -21.75 -22.70
N PRO A 143 3.82 -21.79 -21.37
CA PRO A 143 3.40 -20.62 -20.62
C PRO A 143 4.34 -19.46 -20.99
N GLU A 144 3.78 -18.32 -21.38
CA GLU A 144 4.55 -17.10 -21.60
C GLU A 144 5.18 -16.69 -20.25
N GLU A 145 6.43 -17.08 -20.03
CA GLU A 145 7.19 -16.64 -18.86
C GLU A 145 7.87 -15.30 -19.17
N GLN A 146 7.56 -14.30 -18.36
CA GLN A 146 8.13 -12.97 -18.52
C GLN A 146 9.57 -12.95 -18.00
N GLU A 147 10.53 -12.69 -18.90
CA GLU A 147 11.94 -12.42 -18.54
C GLU A 147 12.12 -11.05 -17.87
N VAL A 148 11.09 -10.20 -17.92
CA VAL A 148 11.08 -8.86 -17.32
C VAL A 148 10.29 -8.92 -16.03
N SER A 149 10.94 -8.63 -14.91
CA SER A 149 10.30 -8.58 -13.60
C SER A 149 10.09 -7.13 -13.17
N HIS A 150 8.83 -6.74 -12.98
CA HIS A 150 8.48 -5.42 -12.45
C HIS A 150 8.56 -5.43 -10.92
N PHE A 151 9.56 -4.74 -10.35
CA PHE A 151 9.70 -4.61 -8.90
C PHE A 151 8.75 -3.55 -8.35
N LEU A 152 8.50 -2.51 -9.14
CA LEU A 152 7.60 -1.43 -8.81
C LEU A 152 6.96 -0.89 -10.10
N SER A 153 5.64 -0.77 -10.13
CA SER A 153 4.91 -0.22 -11.29
C SER A 153 4.37 1.18 -11.05
N PHE A 154 4.26 1.60 -9.78
CA PHE A 154 3.66 2.87 -9.35
C PHE A 154 4.63 3.68 -8.49
N VAL A 155 4.27 4.91 -8.17
CA VAL A 155 5.13 5.75 -7.34
C VAL A 155 5.06 5.30 -5.88
N TYR A 156 6.23 5.01 -5.30
CA TYR A 156 6.41 4.73 -3.88
C TYR A 156 7.03 5.93 -3.17
N ALA A 157 6.37 6.42 -2.13
CA ALA A 157 6.88 7.46 -1.23
C ALA A 157 7.72 6.83 -0.12
N SER A 158 9.03 7.03 -0.19
CA SER A 158 9.99 6.53 0.81
C SER A 158 10.25 7.58 1.88
N THR A 159 10.07 7.18 3.14
CA THR A 159 10.23 8.03 4.33
C THR A 159 11.68 8.25 4.74
N GLY A 160 12.60 7.41 4.27
CA GLY A 160 13.99 7.38 4.72
C GLY A 160 14.23 6.54 5.98
N GLU A 161 13.24 5.77 6.41
CA GLU A 161 13.35 4.80 7.52
C GLU A 161 13.81 3.42 7.03
N ASN A 162 13.89 2.43 7.92
CA ASN A 162 14.37 1.06 7.64
C ASN A 162 13.33 0.17 6.91
N PHE A 163 12.44 0.78 6.12
CA PHE A 163 11.35 0.10 5.43
C PHE A 163 11.43 0.33 3.93
N GLY A 164 11.02 -0.67 3.17
CA GLY A 164 11.12 -0.71 1.72
C GLY A 164 10.33 -1.86 1.13
N ILE A 165 10.35 -1.95 -0.19
CA ILE A 165 9.56 -2.95 -0.93
C ILE A 165 10.40 -4.21 -1.07
N THR A 166 9.95 -5.32 -0.50
CA THR A 166 10.64 -6.63 -0.60
C THR A 166 10.07 -7.47 -1.73
N ARG A 167 10.91 -7.86 -2.70
CA ARG A 167 10.56 -8.73 -3.84
C ARG A 167 11.43 -9.98 -3.83
N THR A 168 10.84 -11.13 -4.16
CA THR A 168 11.61 -12.33 -4.51
C THR A 168 11.27 -12.72 -5.93
N LEU A 169 12.21 -13.44 -6.55
CA LEU A 169 12.04 -14.00 -7.87
C LEU A 169 11.96 -15.51 -7.76
N ASN A 170 11.10 -16.09 -8.58
CA ASN A 170 10.98 -17.53 -8.69
C ASN A 170 11.92 -18.03 -9.81
N ARG A 171 12.27 -19.31 -9.71
CA ARG A 171 12.94 -20.05 -10.79
C ARG A 171 12.06 -20.06 -12.03
N TYR A 172 12.68 -20.13 -13.21
CA TYR A 172 11.92 -20.31 -14.44
C TYR A 172 11.28 -21.71 -14.44
N GLY A 173 10.00 -21.79 -14.81
CA GLY A 173 9.38 -23.08 -15.12
C GLY A 173 9.87 -23.61 -16.47
N ASN A 174 10.27 -22.71 -17.38
CA ASN A 174 10.96 -23.08 -18.61
C ASN A 174 12.40 -23.56 -18.32
N LYS A 175 12.67 -24.84 -18.62
CA LYS A 175 13.97 -25.48 -18.39
C LYS A 175 15.13 -24.81 -19.15
N VAL A 176 14.88 -24.24 -20.34
CA VAL A 176 15.92 -23.55 -21.13
C VAL A 176 16.29 -22.24 -20.46
N LEU A 177 15.29 -21.44 -20.07
CA LEU A 177 15.53 -20.18 -19.36
C LEU A 177 16.19 -20.41 -18.00
N GLU A 178 15.80 -21.47 -17.28
CA GLU A 178 16.45 -21.85 -16.02
C GLU A 178 17.91 -22.28 -16.23
N HIS A 179 18.20 -23.04 -17.30
CA HIS A 179 19.57 -23.41 -17.64
C HIS A 179 20.43 -22.20 -17.99
N LEU A 180 19.88 -21.25 -18.76
CA LEU A 180 20.54 -19.98 -19.07
C LEU A 180 20.79 -19.15 -17.82
N ARG A 181 19.83 -19.10 -16.89
CA ARG A 181 19.97 -18.44 -15.59
C ARG A 181 21.10 -19.06 -14.77
N LEU A 182 21.13 -20.38 -14.63
CA LEU A 182 22.19 -21.09 -13.90
C LEU A 182 23.58 -20.83 -14.49
N LYS A 183 23.71 -20.77 -15.82
CA LYS A 183 24.96 -20.37 -16.49
C LYS A 183 25.33 -18.90 -16.24
N ALA A 184 24.34 -18.02 -16.15
CA ALA A 184 24.54 -16.60 -15.93
C ALA A 184 24.96 -16.23 -14.50
N ILE A 185 24.84 -17.13 -13.52
CA ILE A 185 25.18 -16.83 -12.11
C ILE A 185 26.64 -16.36 -11.96
N SER A 186 27.58 -16.99 -12.66
CA SER A 186 29.02 -16.66 -12.58
C SER A 186 29.44 -15.52 -13.52
N SER A 187 28.59 -15.13 -14.47
CA SER A 187 28.84 -14.02 -15.38
C SER A 187 27.50 -13.39 -15.80
N PRO A 188 26.91 -12.54 -14.94
CA PRO A 188 25.55 -12.04 -15.14
C PRO A 188 25.49 -11.05 -16.30
N TRP A 189 24.37 -11.10 -17.02
CA TRP A 189 24.07 -10.27 -18.18
C TRP A 189 22.65 -9.72 -18.01
N CYS A 190 22.53 -8.62 -17.26
CA CYS A 190 21.23 -8.12 -16.83
C CYS A 190 21.23 -6.61 -16.58
N VAL A 191 20.03 -6.02 -16.49
CA VAL A 191 19.85 -4.59 -16.21
C VAL A 191 18.83 -4.38 -15.10
N PHE A 192 19.21 -3.62 -14.08
CA PHE A 192 18.29 -3.10 -13.09
C PHE A 192 18.02 -1.63 -13.40
N SER A 193 16.76 -1.28 -13.57
CA SER A 193 16.32 0.05 -13.97
C SER A 193 15.37 0.61 -12.92
N THR A 194 15.60 1.84 -12.45
CA THR A 194 14.74 2.47 -11.46
C THR A 194 14.63 3.97 -11.63
N TRP A 195 13.41 4.50 -11.51
CA TRP A 195 13.16 5.94 -11.40
C TRP A 195 13.30 6.40 -9.93
N LEU A 196 14.02 7.50 -9.72
CA LEU A 196 14.27 8.07 -8.39
C LEU A 196 14.08 9.59 -8.41
N PHE A 197 13.39 10.10 -7.40
CA PHE A 197 13.24 11.52 -7.13
C PHE A 197 13.66 11.81 -5.69
N LEU A 198 14.75 12.56 -5.52
CA LEU A 198 15.29 12.87 -4.19
C LEU A 198 14.68 14.15 -3.61
N THR A 199 14.18 14.08 -2.37
CA THR A 199 13.82 15.31 -1.62
C THR A 199 15.01 15.86 -0.86
N GLN A 200 15.83 14.99 -0.27
CA GLN A 200 17.04 15.34 0.47
C GLN A 200 18.12 14.30 0.21
N HIS A 201 19.39 14.67 0.44
CA HIS A 201 20.49 13.70 0.45
C HIS A 201 20.48 12.90 1.75
N CYS A 202 21.19 11.76 1.76
CA CYS A 202 21.21 10.86 2.91
C CYS A 202 21.75 11.57 4.17
N HIS A 203 21.04 11.45 5.30
CA HIS A 203 21.50 11.95 6.59
C HIS A 203 22.61 11.07 7.20
N GLN A 204 22.62 9.77 6.87
CA GLN A 204 23.64 8.82 7.26
C GLN A 204 24.74 8.70 6.20
N GLN A 205 25.76 7.88 6.46
CA GLN A 205 26.84 7.65 5.50
C GLN A 205 26.32 6.97 4.21
N LEU A 206 25.38 6.04 4.34
CA LEU A 206 24.78 5.28 3.25
C LEU A 206 23.27 5.13 3.48
N CYS A 207 22.49 5.31 2.42
CA CYS A 207 21.05 5.04 2.39
C CYS A 207 20.73 4.04 1.27
N GLY A 208 19.83 3.08 1.51
CA GLY A 208 19.39 2.06 0.56
C GLY A 208 18.60 2.63 -0.61
N VAL A 209 19.03 2.29 -1.83
CA VAL A 209 18.29 2.54 -3.07
C VAL A 209 17.74 1.22 -3.60
N LEU A 210 18.62 0.27 -3.92
CA LEU A 210 18.30 -1.09 -4.34
C LEU A 210 19.37 -2.00 -3.76
N HIS A 211 18.99 -3.06 -3.05
CA HIS A 211 19.95 -4.02 -2.53
C HIS A 211 19.39 -5.43 -2.55
N HIS A 212 20.25 -6.38 -2.90
CA HIS A 212 19.97 -7.81 -2.85
C HIS A 212 20.47 -8.38 -1.52
N VAL A 213 19.64 -9.19 -0.87
CA VAL A 213 19.96 -9.87 0.39
C VAL A 213 19.77 -11.36 0.19
N ASP A 214 20.83 -12.14 0.41
CA ASP A 214 20.80 -13.59 0.23
C ASP A 214 20.00 -14.31 1.34
N SER A 215 19.85 -15.63 1.22
CA SER A 215 19.16 -16.47 2.22
C SER A 215 19.83 -16.49 3.60
N GLU A 216 21.12 -16.11 3.69
CA GLU A 216 21.88 -15.99 4.93
C GLU A 216 21.74 -14.61 5.59
N ASN A 217 20.99 -13.67 4.98
CA ASN A 217 20.84 -12.26 5.35
C ASN A 217 22.09 -11.38 5.12
N ASN A 218 22.99 -11.75 4.21
CA ASN A 218 24.10 -10.90 3.80
C ASN A 218 23.74 -10.07 2.56
N TYR A 219 24.36 -8.89 2.45
CA TYR A 219 24.25 -8.09 1.23
C TYR A 219 24.97 -8.78 0.06
N ALA A 220 24.21 -9.10 -0.97
CA ALA A 220 24.66 -9.75 -2.18
C ALA A 220 24.70 -8.76 -3.37
N THR A 221 25.14 -9.24 -4.52
CA THR A 221 25.13 -8.50 -5.78
C THR A 221 23.69 -8.35 -6.28
N PRO A 222 23.26 -7.18 -6.80
CA PRO A 222 23.88 -5.87 -6.64
C PRO A 222 23.42 -5.18 -5.36
N SER A 223 24.30 -4.36 -4.78
CA SER A 223 23.97 -3.46 -3.68
C SER A 223 24.27 -2.02 -4.08
N MET A 224 23.24 -1.18 -4.18
CA MET A 224 23.30 0.23 -4.59
C MET A 224 22.77 1.12 -3.46
N PHE A 225 23.67 1.98 -2.96
CA PHE A 225 23.41 2.92 -1.88
C PHE A 225 23.64 4.36 -2.33
N LEU A 226 23.04 5.33 -1.64
CA LEU A 226 23.27 6.76 -1.82
C LEU A 226 24.09 7.31 -0.66
N THR A 227 25.16 8.02 -0.94
CA THR A 227 25.99 8.67 0.10
C THR A 227 25.38 9.99 0.57
N SER A 228 25.86 10.51 1.71
CA SER A 228 25.52 11.86 2.20
C SER A 228 25.90 12.98 1.24
N SER A 229 26.91 12.75 0.39
CA SER A 229 27.34 13.68 -0.67
C SER A 229 26.53 13.55 -1.98
N GLY A 230 25.61 12.58 -2.05
CA GLY A 230 24.75 12.34 -3.20
C GLY A 230 25.36 11.51 -4.33
N HIS A 231 26.49 10.86 -4.09
CA HIS A 231 27.07 9.89 -5.03
C HIS A 231 26.42 8.51 -4.82
N LEU A 232 26.33 7.71 -5.88
CA LEU A 232 25.92 6.31 -5.80
C LEU A 232 27.13 5.46 -5.39
N HIS A 233 26.97 4.68 -4.35
CA HIS A 233 27.91 3.65 -3.90
C HIS A 233 27.41 2.30 -4.37
N ILE A 234 28.17 1.66 -5.27
CA ILE A 234 27.80 0.39 -5.88
C ILE A 234 28.75 -0.67 -5.36
N GLN A 235 28.20 -1.67 -4.67
CA GLN A 235 28.90 -2.80 -4.11
C GLN A 235 28.47 -4.10 -4.81
N MET A 236 29.46 -4.90 -5.17
CA MET A 236 29.30 -6.20 -5.83
C MET A 236 30.07 -7.27 -5.06
N HIS A 237 29.56 -8.50 -5.07
CA HIS A 237 30.18 -9.66 -4.46
C HIS A 237 30.78 -10.57 -5.54
N GLY A 238 32.06 -10.90 -5.39
CA GLY A 238 32.77 -11.81 -6.29
C GLY A 238 32.82 -13.25 -5.80
N GLU A 239 33.23 -14.17 -6.68
CA GLU A 239 33.30 -15.62 -6.40
C GLU A 239 34.19 -15.99 -5.19
N ASN A 240 35.24 -15.21 -4.92
CA ASN A 240 36.15 -15.40 -3.77
C ASN A 240 35.58 -14.91 -2.42
N ARG A 241 34.28 -14.59 -2.35
CA ARG A 241 33.63 -13.92 -1.20
C ARG A 241 34.20 -12.55 -0.84
N VAL A 242 34.93 -11.92 -1.76
CA VAL A 242 35.44 -10.56 -1.60
C VAL A 242 34.43 -9.60 -2.19
N SER A 243 33.93 -8.68 -1.35
CA SER A 243 33.08 -7.59 -1.80
C SER A 243 33.94 -6.42 -2.27
N ALA A 244 33.66 -5.90 -3.46
CA ALA A 244 34.33 -4.73 -4.01
C ALA A 244 33.30 -3.64 -4.32
N ALA A 245 33.68 -2.37 -4.15
CA ALA A 245 32.77 -1.25 -4.34
C ALA A 245 33.44 -0.07 -5.03
N PHE A 246 32.64 0.75 -5.72
CA PHE A 246 33.07 2.01 -6.32
C PHE A 246 32.00 3.10 -6.17
N LEU A 247 32.42 4.35 -6.32
CA LEU A 247 31.55 5.53 -6.29
C LEU A 247 31.28 6.05 -7.70
N SER A 248 30.06 6.50 -7.96
CA SER A 248 29.70 7.17 -9.20
C SER A 248 30.47 8.49 -9.38
N ARG A 249 30.82 8.82 -10.63
CA ARG A 249 31.47 10.11 -10.97
C ARG A 249 30.52 11.30 -10.90
N PHE A 250 29.21 11.05 -10.90
CA PHE A 250 28.15 12.05 -10.84
C PHE A 250 27.39 11.98 -9.50
N ARG A 251 26.64 13.05 -9.21
CA ARG A 251 25.74 13.15 -8.05
C ARG A 251 24.29 13.13 -8.52
N VAL A 252 23.42 12.48 -7.74
CA VAL A 252 21.98 12.50 -8.01
C VAL A 252 21.42 13.87 -7.57
N PRO A 253 20.78 14.63 -8.48
CA PRO A 253 20.19 15.92 -8.16
C PRO A 253 18.95 15.78 -7.27
N ARG A 254 18.59 16.87 -6.59
CA ARG A 254 17.37 16.96 -5.76
C ARG A 254 16.24 17.57 -6.57
N HIS A 255 15.02 17.17 -6.24
CA HIS A 255 13.77 17.69 -6.82
C HIS A 255 13.62 17.49 -8.35
N GLN A 256 14.31 16.50 -8.90
CA GLN A 256 14.26 16.11 -10.30
C GLN A 256 14.08 14.59 -10.40
N TRP A 257 13.41 14.14 -11.46
CA TRP A 257 13.26 12.72 -11.76
C TRP A 257 14.49 12.23 -12.51
N CYS A 258 15.12 11.19 -11.98
CA CYS A 258 16.28 10.55 -12.58
C CYS A 258 16.00 9.06 -12.79
N HIS A 259 16.20 8.60 -14.01
CA HIS A 259 16.22 7.20 -14.41
C HIS A 259 17.62 6.65 -14.20
N ILE A 260 17.79 5.63 -13.36
CA ILE A 260 19.07 5.03 -13.05
C ILE A 260 19.05 3.58 -13.55
N ASP A 261 19.91 3.27 -14.51
CA ASP A 261 20.16 1.90 -14.97
C ASP A 261 21.50 1.40 -14.44
N LEU A 262 21.49 0.21 -13.86
CA LEU A 262 22.64 -0.57 -13.46
C LEU A 262 22.71 -1.79 -14.36
N GLU A 263 23.66 -1.76 -15.29
CA GLU A 263 23.90 -2.79 -16.28
C GLU A 263 25.10 -3.65 -15.87
N LEU A 264 24.88 -4.96 -15.84
CA LEU A 264 25.85 -5.98 -15.49
C LEU A 264 26.16 -6.80 -16.74
N GLN A 265 27.43 -6.86 -17.13
CA GLN A 265 27.95 -7.69 -18.22
C GLN A 265 29.21 -8.43 -17.74
N GLY A 266 29.01 -9.57 -17.08
CA GLY A 266 30.06 -10.30 -16.39
C GLY A 266 30.70 -9.44 -15.29
N GLY A 267 32.01 -9.16 -15.42
CA GLY A 267 32.74 -8.27 -14.51
C GLY A 267 32.64 -6.78 -14.83
N LEU A 268 31.98 -6.39 -15.92
CA LEU A 268 31.78 -4.99 -16.30
C LEU A 268 30.46 -4.47 -15.72
N VAL A 269 30.55 -3.34 -15.00
CA VAL A 269 29.39 -2.69 -14.38
C VAL A 269 29.27 -1.27 -14.88
N ASN A 270 28.15 -1.00 -15.55
CA ASN A 270 27.83 0.30 -16.12
C ASN A 270 26.64 0.89 -15.38
N VAL A 271 26.81 2.09 -14.85
CA VAL A 271 25.72 2.85 -14.23
C VAL A 271 25.45 4.10 -15.05
N THR A 272 24.26 4.17 -15.63
CA THR A 272 23.80 5.32 -16.40
C THR A 272 22.65 6.00 -15.66
N MET A 273 22.73 7.32 -15.54
CA MET A 273 21.68 8.15 -14.97
C MET A 273 21.20 9.15 -16.01
N VAL A 274 19.90 9.17 -16.28
CA VAL A 274 19.25 10.16 -17.13
C VAL A 274 18.26 10.96 -16.29
N CYS A 275 18.50 12.26 -16.11
CA CYS A 275 17.57 13.12 -15.38
C CYS A 275 16.78 14.01 -16.34
N VAL A 276 15.52 14.25 -15.99
CA VAL A 276 14.60 15.08 -16.78
C VAL A 276 14.39 16.44 -16.10
N GLU A 277 14.79 17.51 -16.79
CA GLU A 277 14.57 18.89 -16.36
C GLU A 277 13.82 19.66 -17.45
N GLY A 278 12.50 19.72 -17.32
CA GLY A 278 11.64 20.31 -18.36
C GLY A 278 11.70 19.51 -19.66
N GLN A 279 12.28 20.12 -20.71
CA GLN A 279 12.51 19.47 -22.02
C GLN A 279 13.96 19.01 -22.22
N GLN A 280 14.86 19.30 -21.29
CA GLN A 280 16.28 18.92 -21.39
C GLN A 280 16.54 17.61 -20.65
N LEU A 281 17.33 16.73 -21.28
CA LEU A 281 17.79 15.46 -20.72
C LEU A 281 19.27 15.58 -20.38
N SER A 282 19.63 15.36 -19.12
CA SER A 282 21.03 15.24 -18.71
C SER A 282 21.39 13.77 -18.57
N VAL A 283 22.42 13.33 -19.28
CA VAL A 283 22.90 11.94 -19.28
C VAL A 283 24.26 11.88 -18.61
N HIS A 284 24.39 11.05 -17.59
CA HIS A 284 25.63 10.78 -16.89
C HIS A 284 25.89 9.28 -16.88
N PHE A 285 27.14 8.86 -16.99
CA PHE A 285 27.49 7.45 -16.87
C PHE A 285 28.78 7.24 -16.09
N THR A 286 28.92 6.06 -15.50
CA THR A 286 30.15 5.60 -14.85
C THR A 286 30.31 4.12 -15.18
N GLU A 287 31.46 3.77 -15.73
CA GLU A 287 31.87 2.40 -16.04
C GLU A 287 32.96 1.98 -15.07
N ASN A 288 32.84 0.77 -14.52
CA ASN A 288 33.87 0.16 -13.69
C ASN A 288 34.00 -1.33 -14.03
N ARG A 289 35.24 -1.82 -14.07
CA ARG A 289 35.54 -3.23 -14.33
C ARG A 289 36.12 -3.88 -13.08
N PHE A 290 35.45 -4.91 -12.59
CA PHE A 290 35.95 -5.72 -11.48
C PHE A 290 36.96 -6.75 -11.99
N ARG A 291 37.95 -7.08 -11.15
CA ARG A 291 38.99 -8.07 -11.48
C ARG A 291 38.46 -9.50 -11.38
N ASP A 292 37.64 -9.74 -10.36
CA ASP A 292 36.99 -11.02 -10.12
C ASP A 292 35.63 -11.08 -10.82
N PRO A 293 35.17 -12.26 -11.27
CA PRO A 293 33.83 -12.43 -11.81
C PRO A 293 32.79 -12.10 -10.72
N VAL A 294 31.80 -11.29 -11.11
CA VAL A 294 30.69 -10.89 -10.24
C VAL A 294 29.67 -12.02 -10.20
N LEU A 295 29.24 -12.42 -9.00
CA LEU A 295 28.26 -13.48 -8.82
C LEU A 295 26.87 -12.90 -8.54
N LEU A 296 25.85 -13.38 -9.25
CA LEU A 296 24.45 -12.99 -9.06
C LEU A 296 23.54 -14.23 -9.18
N ASP A 297 23.10 -14.78 -8.06
CA ASP A 297 21.93 -15.67 -8.03
C ASP A 297 20.70 -14.85 -7.67
N ASP A 298 19.86 -14.57 -8.67
CA ASP A 298 18.66 -13.76 -8.52
C ASP A 298 17.49 -14.49 -7.82
N THR A 299 17.62 -15.79 -7.56
CA THR A 299 16.61 -16.59 -6.84
C THR A 299 16.98 -16.85 -5.38
N ASP A 300 18.19 -16.49 -4.96
CA ASP A 300 18.65 -16.66 -3.59
C ASP A 300 18.27 -15.45 -2.74
N GLY A 301 17.36 -15.62 -1.78
CA GLY A 301 16.94 -14.55 -0.89
C GLY A 301 15.94 -13.58 -1.54
N TYR A 302 16.16 -12.27 -1.38
CA TYR A 302 15.21 -11.23 -1.77
C TYR A 302 15.88 -9.89 -2.12
N PHE A 303 15.21 -9.12 -2.98
CA PHE A 303 15.57 -7.75 -3.33
C PHE A 303 14.75 -6.75 -2.52
N VAL A 304 15.37 -5.63 -2.18
CA VAL A 304 14.72 -4.52 -1.47
C VAL A 304 14.93 -3.21 -2.22
N LEU A 305 13.83 -2.50 -2.48
CA LEU A 305 13.83 -1.11 -2.93
C LEU A 305 13.59 -0.17 -1.74
N GLY A 306 14.48 0.80 -1.54
CA GLY A 306 14.43 1.72 -0.40
C GLY A 306 15.15 1.19 0.84
N GLY A 307 14.53 1.35 2.02
CA GLY A 307 15.11 0.93 3.31
C GLY A 307 14.99 -0.57 3.55
N GLY A 308 15.98 -1.13 4.23
CA GLY A 308 16.02 -2.55 4.61
C GLY A 308 16.26 -2.72 6.10
N LEU A 309 16.42 -3.97 6.54
CA LEU A 309 16.56 -4.33 7.95
C LEU A 309 17.75 -3.60 8.64
N PHE A 310 18.85 -3.41 7.91
CA PHE A 310 20.10 -2.85 8.46
C PHE A 310 20.45 -1.46 7.90
N VAL A 311 19.69 -0.94 6.94
CA VAL A 311 20.01 0.32 6.26
C VAL A 311 18.76 1.16 6.06
N ARG A 312 18.87 2.45 6.37
CA ARG A 312 17.81 3.42 6.12
C ARG A 312 17.61 3.63 4.63
N GLY A 313 16.37 3.81 4.20
CA GLY A 313 16.05 4.16 2.83
C GLY A 313 16.44 5.58 2.48
N VAL A 314 16.31 5.93 1.21
CA VAL A 314 16.47 7.31 0.75
C VAL A 314 15.16 8.10 0.93
N GLU A 315 15.26 9.35 1.38
CA GLU A 315 14.11 10.27 1.43
C GLU A 315 13.72 10.74 0.02
N GLY A 316 12.55 10.32 -0.45
CA GLY A 316 12.09 10.71 -1.77
C GLY A 316 11.00 9.81 -2.33
N PHE A 317 10.94 9.74 -3.66
CA PHE A 317 9.98 8.92 -4.37
C PHE A 317 10.69 7.98 -5.33
N PHE A 318 10.30 6.71 -5.32
CA PHE A 318 10.66 5.74 -6.32
C PHE A 318 9.54 5.71 -7.37
N GLY A 319 9.91 5.76 -8.64
CA GLY A 319 8.98 5.50 -9.75
C GLY A 319 9.07 4.04 -10.18
N PRO A 320 8.57 3.69 -11.37
CA PRO A 320 8.65 2.33 -11.86
C PRO A 320 10.08 1.78 -11.84
N SER A 321 10.22 0.53 -11.38
CA SER A 321 11.49 -0.19 -11.28
C SER A 321 11.34 -1.55 -11.94
N VAL A 322 12.26 -1.86 -12.85
CA VAL A 322 12.23 -3.04 -13.71
C VAL A 322 13.57 -3.76 -13.65
N TYR A 323 13.50 -5.09 -13.53
CA TYR A 323 14.65 -5.97 -13.62
C TYR A 323 14.55 -6.83 -14.88
N TYR A 324 15.50 -6.66 -15.79
CA TYR A 324 15.63 -7.44 -17.01
C TYR A 324 16.54 -8.64 -16.75
N ARG A 325 15.95 -9.84 -16.63
CA ARG A 325 16.69 -11.07 -16.33
C ARG A 325 17.37 -11.61 -17.57
N ASN A 326 18.65 -11.97 -17.47
CA ASN A 326 19.42 -12.61 -18.55
C ASN A 326 19.37 -11.90 -19.91
N ARG A 327 19.16 -10.59 -19.93
CA ARG A 327 19.13 -9.79 -21.14
C ARG A 327 19.58 -8.36 -20.87
N VAL A 328 20.19 -7.76 -21.88
CA VAL A 328 20.50 -6.34 -21.93
C VAL A 328 19.66 -5.74 -23.07
N PRO A 329 18.57 -5.00 -22.76
CA PRO A 329 17.73 -4.43 -23.81
C PRO A 329 18.52 -3.39 -24.63
N LEU A 330 18.23 -3.34 -25.93
CA LEU A 330 18.75 -2.32 -26.84
C LEU A 330 18.25 -0.93 -26.40
N LEU A 331 19.04 0.12 -26.63
CA LEU A 331 18.69 1.50 -26.24
C LEU A 331 17.31 1.96 -26.77
N SER A 332 16.84 1.42 -27.90
CA SER A 332 15.51 1.71 -28.46
C SER A 332 14.34 1.07 -27.70
N GLU A 333 14.59 -0.01 -26.95
CA GLU A 333 13.60 -0.66 -26.09
C GLU A 333 13.55 -0.04 -24.69
N ARG A 334 14.54 0.79 -24.33
CA ARG A 334 14.57 1.52 -23.07
C ARG A 334 13.75 2.80 -23.23
N GLU A 335 12.52 2.82 -22.71
CA GLU A 335 11.71 4.04 -22.67
C GLU A 335 12.35 5.06 -21.71
N VAL A 336 13.16 5.98 -22.24
CA VAL A 336 13.73 7.11 -21.47
C VAL A 336 12.68 8.21 -21.21
N SER A 337 11.45 8.04 -21.69
CA SER A 337 10.34 8.93 -21.37
C SER A 337 9.83 8.70 -19.95
N ILE A 338 9.44 9.78 -19.27
CA ILE A 338 8.81 9.70 -17.94
C ILE A 338 7.60 8.75 -18.02
N PRO A 339 7.49 7.72 -17.16
CA PRO A 339 6.38 6.78 -17.21
C PRO A 339 5.02 7.43 -16.97
N GLN A 340 3.96 6.90 -17.59
CA GLN A 340 2.60 7.46 -17.44
C GLN A 340 2.15 7.66 -15.99
N PRO A 341 2.40 6.74 -15.03
CA PRO A 341 2.04 6.95 -13.62
C PRO A 341 2.73 8.18 -13.00
N VAL A 342 3.97 8.45 -13.42
CA VAL A 342 4.75 9.60 -12.97
C VAL A 342 4.28 10.87 -13.66
N GLN A 343 4.02 10.84 -14.97
CA GLN A 343 3.48 12.01 -15.69
C GLN A 343 2.10 12.43 -15.17
N ALA A 344 1.27 11.45 -14.80
CA ALA A 344 -0.04 11.69 -14.20
C ALA A 344 0.05 12.46 -12.87
N LEU A 345 1.17 12.32 -12.16
CA LEU A 345 1.48 12.97 -10.90
C LEU A 345 2.42 14.15 -11.15
N ASN A 346 1.88 15.36 -11.33
CA ASN A 346 2.67 16.59 -11.53
C ASN A 346 3.44 17.04 -10.26
N MET A 347 4.39 16.21 -9.80
CA MET A 347 5.17 16.40 -8.58
C MET A 347 6.17 17.53 -8.71
N THR A 348 6.90 17.58 -9.83
CA THR A 348 7.85 18.65 -10.15
C THR A 348 7.16 20.01 -10.13
N GLY A 349 5.99 20.13 -10.77
CA GLY A 349 5.19 21.35 -10.75
C GLY A 349 4.70 21.73 -9.35
N TRP A 350 4.32 20.76 -8.51
CA TRP A 350 3.97 21.03 -7.11
C TRP A 350 5.15 21.60 -6.31
N PHE A 351 6.32 20.95 -6.39
CA PHE A 351 7.52 21.41 -5.67
C PHE A 351 7.98 22.79 -6.15
N GLN A 352 7.95 23.05 -7.46
CA GLN A 352 8.27 24.36 -8.04
C GLN A 352 7.30 25.45 -7.52
N SER A 353 5.99 25.24 -7.69
CA SER A 353 4.98 26.22 -7.24
C SER A 353 5.05 26.46 -5.72
N CYS A 354 5.33 25.41 -4.95
CA CYS A 354 5.47 25.51 -3.50
C CYS A 354 6.76 26.23 -3.10
N ALA A 355 7.87 26.02 -3.81
CA ALA A 355 9.13 26.74 -3.59
C ALA A 355 8.96 28.24 -3.87
N GLU A 356 8.33 28.62 -4.98
CA GLU A 356 7.99 30.01 -5.29
C GLU A 356 7.11 30.65 -4.21
N PHE A 357 6.07 29.94 -3.76
CA PHE A 357 5.20 30.42 -2.70
C PHE A 357 5.95 30.62 -1.38
N LYS A 358 6.81 29.67 -0.98
CA LYS A 358 7.66 29.78 0.22
C LYS A 358 8.61 30.95 0.14
N GLN A 359 9.30 31.12 -0.99
CA GLN A 359 10.23 32.23 -1.21
C GLN A 359 9.51 33.58 -1.13
N GLY A 360 8.37 33.71 -1.82
CA GLY A 360 7.57 34.93 -1.78
C GLY A 360 7.04 35.27 -0.38
N LEU A 361 6.62 34.26 0.39
CA LEU A 361 6.15 34.47 1.76
C LEU A 361 7.30 34.82 2.71
N HIS A 362 8.45 34.14 2.55
CA HIS A 362 9.66 34.43 3.32
C HIS A 362 10.13 35.88 3.11
N PHE A 363 10.18 36.34 1.85
CA PHE A 363 10.52 37.73 1.53
C PHE A 363 9.59 38.74 2.23
N LYS A 364 8.27 38.48 2.20
CA LYS A 364 7.29 39.31 2.93
C LYS A 364 7.51 39.31 4.44
N MET A 365 7.80 38.14 5.03
CA MET A 365 8.08 38.04 6.47
C MET A 365 9.31 38.84 6.88
N VAL A 366 10.38 38.79 6.08
CA VAL A 366 11.58 39.62 6.29
C VAL A 366 11.20 41.10 6.23
N GLY A 367 10.44 41.53 5.20
CA GLY A 367 9.94 42.90 5.08
C GLY A 367 9.09 43.35 6.28
N TYR A 368 8.17 42.51 6.76
CA TYR A 368 7.37 42.82 7.96
C TYR A 368 8.22 42.90 9.22
N SER A 369 9.23 42.04 9.37
CA SER A 369 10.13 42.07 10.53
C SER A 369 11.02 43.32 10.56
N LEU A 370 11.44 43.82 9.40
CA LEU A 370 12.19 45.07 9.28
C LEU A 370 11.32 46.28 9.66
N ARG A 371 10.08 46.36 9.15
CA ARG A 371 9.13 47.41 9.55
C ARG A 371 8.83 47.39 11.05
N ALA A 372 8.65 46.21 11.64
CA ALA A 372 8.40 46.09 13.08
C ALA A 372 9.58 46.61 13.91
N ARG A 373 10.83 46.40 13.45
CA ARG A 373 12.04 46.96 14.08
C ARG A 373 12.15 48.47 13.89
N GLU A 374 11.80 48.99 12.71
CA GLU A 374 11.78 50.44 12.44
C GLU A 374 10.72 51.16 13.31
N GLU A 375 9.55 50.55 13.51
CA GLU A 375 8.50 51.07 14.40
C GLU A 375 8.92 51.01 15.90
N GLU A 376 9.63 49.95 16.33
CA GLU A 376 10.25 49.88 17.66
C GLU A 376 11.33 50.97 17.85
N TRP A 377 12.14 51.24 16.82
CA TRP A 377 13.16 52.31 16.88
C TRP A 377 12.56 53.71 16.86
N ALA A 378 11.50 53.94 16.09
CA ALA A 378 10.76 55.21 16.09
C ALA A 378 10.04 55.48 17.42
N GLY A 379 9.76 54.44 18.21
CA GLY A 379 9.24 54.52 19.57
C GLY A 379 10.28 54.82 20.66
N SER A 380 11.58 54.71 20.36
CA SER A 380 12.64 55.19 21.25
C SER A 380 12.90 56.67 20.94
N CYS A 381 12.73 57.57 21.91
CA CYS A 381 13.07 58.98 21.72
C CYS A 381 14.54 59.11 21.32
N VAL A 382 14.79 59.36 20.04
CA VAL A 382 16.11 59.66 19.52
C VAL A 382 16.44 61.10 19.94
N ASP A 383 17.51 61.29 20.70
CA ASP A 383 18.09 62.59 21.02
C ASP A 383 18.35 63.38 19.72
N VAL A 384 18.08 64.69 19.75
CA VAL A 384 18.34 65.63 18.67
C VAL A 384 19.78 65.47 18.14
N TYR A 385 20.75 65.15 19.01
CA TYR A 385 22.14 64.94 18.62
C TYR A 385 22.34 63.73 17.70
N SER A 386 21.68 62.59 17.98
CA SER A 386 21.77 61.41 17.12
C SER A 386 21.00 61.58 15.80
N SER A 387 19.94 62.40 15.77
CA SER A 387 19.26 62.75 14.51
C SER A 387 20.11 63.61 13.56
N TRP A 388 21.08 64.36 14.10
CA TRP A 388 21.99 65.21 13.32
C TRP A 388 23.18 64.43 12.75
N VAL A 389 23.74 63.48 13.52
CA VAL A 389 24.92 62.70 13.09
C VAL A 389 24.63 61.78 11.91
N TYR A 390 23.40 61.26 11.78
CA TYR A 390 23.02 60.37 10.66
C TYR A 390 22.44 61.10 9.44
N ARG A 391 22.42 62.44 9.43
CA ARG A 391 21.74 63.22 8.39
C ARG A 391 22.57 63.46 7.13
N ASP A 392 23.89 63.25 7.18
CA ASP A 392 24.78 63.58 6.05
C ASP A 392 25.02 62.42 5.05
N ASP A 393 24.56 61.19 5.34
CA ASP A 393 24.72 60.04 4.42
C ASP A 393 23.47 59.71 3.57
N LEU A 394 22.40 60.51 3.65
CA LEU A 394 21.20 60.32 2.82
C LEU A 394 20.85 61.59 2.06
N GLN A 395 21.40 61.69 0.84
CA GLN A 395 20.86 62.57 -0.19
C GLN A 395 19.34 62.32 -0.34
N PRO A 396 18.51 63.36 -0.52
CA PRO A 396 17.08 63.22 -0.78
C PRO A 396 16.85 62.87 -2.26
N GLY A 397 17.41 61.74 -2.70
CA GLY A 397 16.74 60.95 -3.72
C GLY A 397 15.56 60.31 -3.02
N SER A 398 14.35 60.87 -3.19
CA SER A 398 13.14 60.16 -2.82
C SER A 398 13.26 58.71 -3.32
N PRO A 399 13.27 57.67 -2.47
CA PRO A 399 12.55 56.51 -2.91
C PRO A 399 11.13 57.06 -3.02
N GLN A 400 10.70 57.31 -4.25
CA GLN A 400 9.30 57.04 -4.57
C GLN A 400 9.08 55.62 -4.03
N CYS A 401 8.58 55.52 -2.80
CA CYS A 401 7.88 54.35 -2.36
C CYS A 401 6.68 54.29 -3.30
N GLY A 402 6.90 53.75 -4.50
CA GLY A 402 5.84 53.29 -5.35
C GLY A 402 4.96 52.35 -4.52
N PRO A 403 3.73 52.08 -4.96
CA PRO A 403 2.83 51.17 -4.26
C PRO A 403 3.40 49.75 -4.34
N TRP A 404 4.40 49.43 -3.52
CA TRP A 404 5.06 48.14 -3.44
C TRP A 404 4.23 47.24 -2.55
N GLU A 405 3.08 46.87 -3.09
CA GLU A 405 2.43 45.60 -2.84
C GLU A 405 1.35 45.46 -3.92
N ALA A 406 1.63 44.68 -4.97
CA ALA A 406 0.52 44.06 -5.68
C ALA A 406 -0.29 43.33 -4.60
N PRO A 407 -1.59 43.65 -4.42
CA PRO A 407 -2.39 43.05 -3.37
C PRO A 407 -2.25 41.54 -3.50
N ALA A 408 -1.96 40.86 -2.38
CA ALA A 408 -1.89 39.41 -2.40
C ALA A 408 -3.16 38.89 -3.09
N THR A 409 -2.98 37.95 -4.05
CA THR A 409 -4.10 37.31 -4.73
C THR A 409 -5.13 36.91 -3.67
N PRO A 410 -6.44 37.06 -3.92
CA PRO A 410 -7.46 36.93 -2.88
C PRO A 410 -7.32 35.62 -2.06
N GLN A 411 -6.84 34.55 -2.70
CA GLN A 411 -6.55 33.26 -2.09
C GLN A 411 -5.36 33.25 -1.11
N ARG A 412 -4.33 34.10 -1.30
CA ARG A 412 -3.10 34.16 -0.48
C ARG A 412 -3.12 35.25 0.60
N ARG A 413 -4.19 36.08 0.66
CA ARG A 413 -4.33 37.17 1.65
C ARG A 413 -4.23 36.68 3.10
N HIS A 414 -4.80 35.51 3.41
CA HIS A 414 -4.78 34.95 4.76
C HIS A 414 -3.38 34.53 5.20
N ALA A 415 -2.63 33.87 4.31
CA ALA A 415 -1.24 33.50 4.57
C ALA A 415 -0.37 34.75 4.80
N ALA A 416 -0.52 35.79 3.98
CA ALA A 416 0.22 37.04 4.13
C ALA A 416 -0.08 37.74 5.48
N ARG A 417 -1.36 37.81 5.90
CA ARG A 417 -1.74 38.39 7.20
C ARG A 417 -1.18 37.61 8.39
N LEU A 418 -1.25 36.27 8.34
CA LEU A 418 -0.69 35.42 9.40
C LEU A 418 0.83 35.51 9.44
N ALA A 419 1.49 35.62 8.29
CA ALA A 419 2.92 35.85 8.18
C ALA A 419 3.32 37.20 8.78
N GLN A 420 2.55 38.27 8.55
CA GLN A 420 2.74 39.57 9.19
C GLN A 420 2.62 39.47 10.71
N LEU A 421 1.55 38.86 11.22
CA LEU A 421 1.36 38.64 12.67
C LEU A 421 2.48 37.79 13.31
N ALA A 422 2.98 36.79 12.58
CA ALA A 422 4.09 35.97 13.05
C ALA A 422 5.41 36.75 13.09
N ALA A 423 5.64 37.64 12.12
CA ALA A 423 6.83 38.48 12.05
C ALA A 423 6.85 39.57 13.14
N THR A 424 5.70 40.16 13.47
CA THR A 424 5.61 41.22 14.50
C THR A 424 5.71 40.66 15.93
N ARG A 425 5.20 39.45 16.21
CA ARG A 425 5.24 38.86 17.56
C ARG A 425 6.58 38.26 17.97
N GLN A 426 7.49 37.93 17.04
CA GLN A 426 8.72 37.20 17.35
C GLN A 426 9.99 38.07 17.46
N GLY A 427 9.86 39.40 17.69
CA GLY A 427 10.99 40.26 18.03
C GLY A 427 12.15 40.18 17.01
N GLY A 428 11.84 40.21 15.71
CA GLY A 428 12.84 40.22 14.66
C GLY A 428 13.59 38.90 14.40
N ARG A 429 13.21 37.76 15.01
CA ARG A 429 13.59 36.44 14.49
C ARG A 429 12.55 36.04 13.44
N ALA A 430 12.97 35.84 12.19
CA ALA A 430 12.10 35.41 11.10
C ALA A 430 11.29 34.18 11.54
N GLY A 431 9.97 34.34 11.68
CA GLY A 431 9.10 33.28 12.15
C GLY A 431 9.16 32.05 11.25
N LYS A 432 9.25 30.86 11.85
CA LYS A 432 9.29 29.59 11.09
C LYS A 432 8.04 29.48 10.22
N LEU A 433 8.20 29.35 8.89
CA LEU A 433 7.10 29.19 7.91
C LEU A 433 6.10 28.08 8.30
N ALA A 434 6.59 27.00 8.93
CA ALA A 434 5.76 25.92 9.47
C ALA A 434 4.73 26.38 10.52
N ALA A 435 5.02 27.42 11.32
CA ALA A 435 4.07 27.99 12.26
C ALA A 435 2.90 28.68 11.55
N VAL A 436 3.17 29.38 10.44
CA VAL A 436 2.14 29.96 9.57
C VAL A 436 1.29 28.85 8.97
N GLY A 437 1.91 27.74 8.52
CA GLY A 437 1.20 26.54 8.06
C GLY A 437 0.23 25.98 9.10
N ARG A 438 0.67 25.77 10.34
CA ARG A 438 -0.19 25.31 11.44
C ARG A 438 -1.34 26.27 11.74
N ALA A 439 -1.10 27.57 11.67
CA ALA A 439 -2.13 28.59 11.87
C ALA A 439 -3.16 28.62 10.72
N LEU A 440 -2.73 28.38 9.48
CA LEU A 440 -3.63 28.23 8.33
C LEU A 440 -4.49 26.98 8.47
N TYR A 441 -3.91 25.85 8.88
CA TYR A 441 -4.66 24.61 9.14
C TYR A 441 -5.72 24.81 10.23
N SER A 442 -5.37 25.39 11.38
CA SER A 442 -6.34 25.66 12.45
C SER A 442 -7.42 26.68 12.03
N ARG A 443 -7.08 27.62 11.15
CA ARG A 443 -8.05 28.56 10.57
C ARG A 443 -9.00 27.86 9.60
N ALA A 444 -8.52 26.89 8.82
CA ALA A 444 -9.33 26.08 7.92
C ALA A 444 -10.30 25.20 8.72
N LEU A 445 -9.85 24.51 9.77
CA LEU A 445 -10.71 23.73 10.66
C LEU A 445 -11.82 24.57 11.31
N ARG A 446 -11.49 25.76 11.83
CA ARG A 446 -12.51 26.70 12.35
C ARG A 446 -13.51 27.15 11.29
N GLN A 447 -13.08 27.19 10.03
CA GLN A 447 -13.93 27.57 8.90
C GLN A 447 -14.91 26.46 8.53
N LEU A 448 -14.46 25.20 8.64
CA LEU A 448 -15.28 24.01 8.46
C LEU A 448 -16.32 23.90 9.57
N ALA A 449 -15.91 23.96 10.84
CA ALA A 449 -16.81 23.85 12.00
C ALA A 449 -17.90 24.95 12.04
N ARG A 450 -17.58 26.18 11.61
CA ARG A 450 -18.58 27.28 11.55
C ARG A 450 -19.40 27.30 10.27
N GLY A 451 -18.93 26.62 9.23
CA GLY A 451 -19.25 26.96 7.85
C GLY A 451 -20.48 26.31 7.26
N GLY A 452 -21.01 25.23 7.86
CA GLY A 452 -22.20 24.50 7.42
C GLY A 452 -22.16 23.99 5.97
N GLY A 453 -22.13 22.67 5.76
CA GLY A 453 -22.25 22.07 4.44
C GLY A 453 -21.04 22.19 3.51
N THR A 454 -21.24 21.87 2.23
CA THR A 454 -20.17 21.66 1.23
C THR A 454 -19.45 22.95 0.80
N GLU A 455 -20.10 24.11 0.91
CA GLU A 455 -19.50 25.43 0.59
C GLU A 455 -18.40 25.85 1.58
N ALA A 456 -18.49 25.39 2.84
CA ALA A 456 -17.41 25.57 3.81
C ALA A 456 -16.13 24.88 3.34
N VAL A 457 -16.27 23.68 2.76
CA VAL A 457 -15.17 22.86 2.27
C VAL A 457 -14.46 23.53 1.10
N LYS A 458 -15.22 24.06 0.13
CA LYS A 458 -14.67 24.82 -1.01
C LYS A 458 -13.79 25.98 -0.58
N ARG A 459 -14.19 26.70 0.48
CA ARG A 459 -13.43 27.83 1.03
C ARG A 459 -12.21 27.40 1.85
N ALA A 460 -12.25 26.22 2.48
CA ALA A 460 -11.17 25.70 3.31
C ALA A 460 -10.02 25.08 2.48
N VAL A 461 -10.31 24.42 1.35
CA VAL A 461 -9.31 23.71 0.53
C VAL A 461 -8.11 24.58 0.12
N PRO A 462 -8.27 25.82 -0.37
CA PRO A 462 -7.12 26.68 -0.68
C PRO A 462 -6.22 26.98 0.52
N LEU A 463 -6.77 27.07 1.73
CA LEU A 463 -5.99 27.26 2.95
C LEU A 463 -5.25 25.99 3.34
N LEU A 464 -5.89 24.82 3.17
CA LEU A 464 -5.26 23.52 3.44
C LEU A 464 -4.09 23.25 2.49
N LEU A 465 -4.23 23.55 1.20
CA LEU A 465 -3.13 23.42 0.23
C LEU A 465 -1.96 24.35 0.54
N GLN A 466 -2.23 25.59 0.97
CA GLN A 466 -1.19 26.53 1.42
C GLN A 466 -0.50 26.04 2.71
N ALA A 467 -1.28 25.55 3.68
CA ALA A 467 -0.74 24.98 4.92
C ALA A 467 0.15 23.76 4.64
N GLY A 468 -0.29 22.88 3.75
CA GLY A 468 0.45 21.70 3.31
C GLY A 468 1.76 22.05 2.61
N CYS A 469 1.74 23.02 1.70
CA CYS A 469 2.97 23.53 1.11
C CYS A 469 3.93 24.07 2.18
N LEU A 470 3.45 24.79 3.20
CA LEU A 470 4.26 25.28 4.32
C LEU A 470 4.72 24.19 5.31
N GLY A 471 4.38 22.93 5.07
CA GLY A 471 4.87 21.76 5.81
C GLY A 471 3.89 21.16 6.81
N ASP A 472 2.59 21.49 6.77
CA ASP A 472 1.58 20.82 7.61
C ASP A 472 1.01 19.58 6.91
N ASN A 473 1.52 18.40 7.26
CA ASN A 473 1.12 17.13 6.64
C ASN A 473 -0.35 16.76 6.92
N ARG A 474 -0.92 17.23 8.03
CA ARG A 474 -2.34 17.05 8.35
C ARG A 474 -3.22 17.74 7.31
N ALA A 475 -2.78 18.93 6.86
CA ALA A 475 -3.48 19.68 5.84
C ALA A 475 -3.37 19.01 4.46
N LEU A 476 -2.21 18.45 4.11
CA LEU A 476 -2.03 17.64 2.89
C LEU A 476 -2.96 16.42 2.90
N TYR A 477 -2.98 15.68 4.01
CA TYR A 477 -3.81 14.49 4.14
C TYR A 477 -5.31 14.83 4.12
N LEU A 478 -5.76 15.84 4.86
CA LEU A 478 -7.16 16.27 4.80
C LEU A 478 -7.54 16.73 3.38
N SER A 479 -6.68 17.46 2.70
CA SER A 479 -6.93 17.85 1.29
C SER A 479 -7.05 16.64 0.37
N SER A 480 -6.22 15.62 0.60
CA SER A 480 -6.27 14.35 -0.12
C SER A 480 -7.62 13.65 0.06
N VAL A 481 -8.09 13.54 1.31
CA VAL A 481 -9.38 12.95 1.68
C VAL A 481 -10.55 13.69 0.99
N LEU A 482 -10.52 15.02 0.98
CA LEU A 482 -11.56 15.83 0.33
C LEU A 482 -11.60 15.63 -1.19
N TYR A 483 -10.45 15.59 -1.86
CA TYR A 483 -10.39 15.30 -3.31
C TYR A 483 -10.71 13.85 -3.67
N SER A 484 -10.42 12.90 -2.78
CA SER A 484 -10.73 11.48 -2.96
C SER A 484 -12.23 11.22 -2.83
N SER A 485 -12.85 11.72 -1.75
CA SER A 485 -14.27 11.56 -1.45
C SER A 485 -15.18 12.38 -2.37
N GLY A 486 -14.69 13.52 -2.87
CA GLY A 486 -15.51 14.47 -3.61
C GLY A 486 -16.39 15.35 -2.70
N LEU A 487 -16.10 15.41 -1.39
CA LEU A 487 -16.87 16.22 -0.45
C LEU A 487 -16.58 17.71 -0.69
N GLY A 488 -17.57 18.44 -1.21
CA GLY A 488 -17.51 19.88 -1.50
C GLY A 488 -16.54 20.29 -2.62
N VAL A 489 -15.64 19.42 -3.06
CA VAL A 489 -14.80 19.60 -4.24
C VAL A 489 -15.03 18.47 -5.23
N GLY A 490 -14.88 18.71 -6.54
CA GLY A 490 -14.98 17.65 -7.54
C GLY A 490 -13.97 16.52 -7.25
N ARG A 491 -14.36 15.28 -7.56
CA ARG A 491 -13.52 14.09 -7.36
C ARG A 491 -12.30 14.16 -8.29
N HIS A 492 -11.10 14.12 -7.69
CA HIS A 492 -9.83 14.17 -8.42
C HIS A 492 -8.85 13.12 -7.85
N PRO A 493 -8.95 11.84 -8.27
CA PRO A 493 -8.20 10.74 -7.66
C PRO A 493 -6.68 10.92 -7.76
N ARG A 494 -6.17 11.36 -8.93
CA ARG A 494 -4.74 11.62 -9.14
C ARG A 494 -4.18 12.72 -8.23
N LYS A 495 -4.97 13.78 -7.99
CA LYS A 495 -4.57 14.87 -7.07
C LYS A 495 -4.59 14.40 -5.61
N ALA A 496 -5.58 13.60 -5.23
CA ALA A 496 -5.61 12.97 -3.92
C ALA A 496 -4.43 12.02 -3.73
N TRP A 497 -4.09 11.22 -4.73
CA TRP A 497 -2.92 10.33 -4.69
C TRP A 497 -1.63 11.11 -4.48
N LEU A 498 -1.39 12.17 -5.26
CA LEU A 498 -0.25 13.08 -5.09
C LEU A 498 -0.13 13.62 -3.65
N LEU A 499 -1.22 14.18 -3.12
CA LEU A 499 -1.22 14.79 -1.79
C LEU A 499 -0.95 13.77 -0.68
N SER A 500 -1.41 12.52 -0.85
CA SER A 500 -1.07 11.44 0.08
C SER A 500 0.38 11.00 -0.04
N LEU A 501 0.94 10.88 -1.26
CA LEU A 501 2.36 10.60 -1.44
C LEU A 501 3.24 11.65 -0.75
N LEU A 502 2.91 12.93 -0.89
CA LEU A 502 3.64 14.02 -0.24
C LEU A 502 3.56 13.98 1.29
N ALA A 503 2.39 13.64 1.85
CA ALA A 503 2.22 13.49 3.29
C ALA A 503 2.91 12.23 3.82
N ALA A 504 2.82 11.11 3.09
CA ALA A 504 3.45 9.84 3.44
C ALA A 504 4.97 9.92 3.39
N GLN A 505 5.56 10.62 2.42
CA GLN A 505 7.02 10.86 2.37
C GLN A 505 7.54 11.51 3.66
N ARG A 506 6.70 12.31 4.33
CA ARG A 506 7.00 12.94 5.63
C ARG A 506 6.52 12.12 6.82
N ASP A 507 6.37 10.82 6.64
CA ASP A 507 6.02 9.83 7.66
C ASP A 507 4.68 10.13 8.35
N TRP A 508 3.71 10.67 7.60
CA TRP A 508 2.37 10.92 8.14
C TRP A 508 1.54 9.64 8.11
N ARG A 509 1.39 9.01 9.26
CA ARG A 509 0.74 7.69 9.45
C ARG A 509 -0.57 7.48 8.72
N LEU A 510 -1.53 8.42 8.78
CA LEU A 510 -2.81 8.24 8.08
C LEU A 510 -2.67 8.26 6.55
N ALA A 511 -1.68 9.00 6.03
CA ALA A 511 -1.39 9.00 4.60
C ALA A 511 -0.74 7.69 4.17
N GLU A 512 0.15 7.13 4.98
CA GLU A 512 0.72 5.79 4.76
C GLU A 512 -0.35 4.70 4.85
N LEU A 513 -1.25 4.75 5.83
CA LEU A 513 -2.39 3.81 5.95
C LEU A 513 -3.26 3.86 4.69
N ARG A 514 -3.57 5.07 4.19
CA ARG A 514 -4.31 5.26 2.93
C ARG A 514 -3.59 4.64 1.74
N LEU A 515 -2.28 4.87 1.59
CA LEU A 515 -1.52 4.31 0.47
C LEU A 515 -1.39 2.78 0.58
N GLY A 516 -1.18 2.25 1.79
CA GLY A 516 -1.22 0.82 2.07
C GLY A 516 -2.56 0.21 1.69
N HIS A 517 -3.67 0.86 2.07
CA HIS A 517 -5.02 0.41 1.72
C HIS A 517 -5.29 0.45 0.22
N MET A 518 -4.88 1.54 -0.45
CA MET A 518 -4.99 1.71 -1.90
C MET A 518 -4.26 0.58 -2.65
N HIS A 519 -3.03 0.24 -2.24
CA HIS A 519 -2.27 -0.84 -2.87
C HIS A 519 -2.68 -2.24 -2.40
N HIS A 520 -3.38 -2.39 -1.27
CA HIS A 520 -3.90 -3.68 -0.84
C HIS A 520 -5.15 -4.09 -1.63
N LEU A 521 -6.15 -3.20 -1.72
CA LEU A 521 -7.41 -3.51 -2.43
C LEU A 521 -7.37 -3.16 -3.92
N GLY A 522 -6.49 -2.24 -4.31
CA GLY A 522 -6.53 -1.58 -5.60
C GLY A 522 -7.57 -0.45 -5.68
N GLU A 523 -7.33 0.52 -6.55
CA GLU A 523 -8.30 1.53 -6.99
C GLU A 523 -8.44 1.46 -8.52
N GLN A 524 -9.43 2.14 -9.11
CA GLN A 524 -9.75 2.05 -10.55
C GLN A 524 -8.53 2.20 -11.49
N ASP A 525 -7.54 3.01 -11.13
CA ASP A 525 -6.33 3.27 -11.93
C ASP A 525 -5.06 2.60 -11.36
N VAL A 526 -5.16 1.90 -10.23
CA VAL A 526 -4.02 1.33 -9.50
C VAL A 526 -4.35 -0.11 -9.07
N PRO A 527 -3.75 -1.14 -9.69
CA PRO A 527 -3.93 -2.52 -9.30
C PRO A 527 -3.34 -2.79 -7.91
N PRO A 528 -3.79 -3.87 -7.25
CA PRO A 528 -3.25 -4.27 -5.96
C PRO A 528 -1.79 -4.73 -6.09
N ASP A 529 -0.96 -4.34 -5.14
CA ASP A 529 0.45 -4.69 -5.02
C ASP A 529 0.82 -4.95 -3.55
N LEU A 530 0.83 -6.22 -3.16
CA LEU A 530 0.97 -6.64 -1.76
C LEU A 530 2.31 -6.22 -1.14
N PRO A 531 3.49 -6.41 -1.77
CA PRO A 531 4.75 -5.90 -1.22
C PRO A 531 4.80 -4.38 -1.02
N LEU A 532 4.17 -3.61 -1.91
CA LEU A 532 4.09 -2.16 -1.76
C LEU A 532 3.14 -1.76 -0.62
N ALA A 533 1.98 -2.43 -0.52
CA ALA A 533 1.05 -2.24 0.60
C ALA A 533 1.73 -2.58 1.94
N TYR A 534 2.46 -3.70 1.98
CA TYR A 534 3.23 -4.13 3.15
C TYR A 534 4.26 -3.08 3.56
N ALA A 535 5.02 -2.51 2.61
CA ALA A 535 6.04 -1.51 2.92
C ALA A 535 5.46 -0.32 3.70
N TYR A 536 4.28 0.17 3.30
CA TYR A 536 3.57 1.23 4.04
C TYR A 536 3.09 0.76 5.42
N TYR A 537 2.41 -0.39 5.49
CA TYR A 537 1.88 -0.89 6.77
C TYR A 537 2.99 -1.24 7.76
N SER A 538 4.11 -1.79 7.30
CA SER A 538 5.24 -2.18 8.15
C SER A 538 5.89 -0.98 8.85
N ASN A 539 5.96 0.17 8.19
CA ASN A 539 6.48 1.40 8.80
C ASN A 539 5.60 1.80 10.00
N ILE A 540 4.29 1.87 9.78
CA ILE A 540 3.32 2.26 10.81
C ILE A 540 3.24 1.21 11.92
N ALA A 541 3.28 -0.07 11.60
CA ALA A 541 3.24 -1.15 12.58
C ALA A 541 4.43 -1.05 13.55
N SER A 542 5.65 -0.82 13.02
CA SER A 542 6.83 -0.58 13.85
C SER A 542 6.71 0.67 14.71
N GLN A 543 6.16 1.76 14.17
CA GLN A 543 5.89 2.98 14.93
C GLN A 543 4.85 2.73 16.03
N THR A 544 3.82 1.93 15.75
CA THR A 544 2.76 1.59 16.69
C THR A 544 3.34 0.84 17.89
N VAL A 545 4.17 -0.17 17.66
CA VAL A 545 4.89 -0.87 18.74
C VAL A 545 5.71 0.10 19.59
N SER A 546 6.40 1.06 18.96
CA SER A 546 7.19 2.09 19.66
C SER A 546 6.31 3.06 20.48
N ASP A 547 5.16 3.45 19.94
CA ASP A 547 4.19 4.35 20.58
C ASP A 547 3.56 3.72 21.84
N PHE A 548 3.27 2.41 21.83
CA PHE A 548 2.79 1.69 23.02
C PHE A 548 3.82 1.67 24.16
N ILE A 549 5.12 1.63 23.83
CA ILE A 549 6.18 1.69 24.83
C ILE A 549 6.26 3.08 25.45
N ASN A 550 6.15 4.13 24.61
CA ASN A 550 6.27 5.54 24.98
C ASN A 550 5.03 6.36 24.52
N PRO A 551 3.90 6.28 25.25
CA PRO A 551 2.68 6.95 24.83
C PRO A 551 2.79 8.48 24.90
N SER A 552 2.27 9.15 23.87
CA SER A 552 2.16 10.61 23.78
C SER A 552 0.77 11.08 24.22
N PRO A 553 0.62 12.27 24.83
CA PRO A 553 -0.69 12.84 25.15
C PRO A 553 -1.57 13.15 23.93
N GLU A 554 -0.99 13.16 22.73
CA GLU A 554 -1.76 13.34 21.48
C GLU A 554 -2.44 12.05 20.98
N GLN A 555 -2.15 10.92 21.62
CA GLN A 555 -2.69 9.61 21.27
C GLN A 555 -3.93 9.29 22.11
N THR A 556 -4.85 8.54 21.52
CA THR A 556 -6.01 7.98 22.21
C THR A 556 -6.15 6.53 21.79
N PHE A 557 -6.67 5.69 22.67
CA PHE A 557 -6.93 4.30 22.34
C PHE A 557 -7.84 4.18 21.10
N VAL A 558 -7.60 3.18 20.26
CA VAL A 558 -8.38 2.96 19.03
C VAL A 558 -9.64 2.17 19.38
N GLU A 559 -10.80 2.81 19.24
CA GLU A 559 -12.09 2.17 19.51
C GLU A 559 -12.88 2.00 18.20
N SER A 560 -13.27 0.75 17.91
CA SER A 560 -14.13 0.42 16.77
C SER A 560 -15.60 0.59 17.15
N ILE A 561 -16.06 1.84 17.20
CA ILE A 561 -17.43 2.19 17.58
C ILE A 561 -18.27 2.41 16.32
N TYR A 562 -19.37 1.67 16.21
CA TYR A 562 -20.35 1.83 15.13
C TYR A 562 -21.48 2.75 15.57
N LEU A 563 -21.77 3.79 14.78
CA LEU A 563 -22.77 4.82 15.14
C LEU A 563 -24.22 4.31 15.20
N ASN A 564 -24.51 3.16 14.60
CA ASN A 564 -25.84 2.53 14.67
C ASN A 564 -26.07 1.74 15.97
N ASN A 565 -25.04 1.53 16.80
CA ASN A 565 -25.14 0.76 18.03
C ASN A 565 -25.36 1.70 19.23
N GLU A 566 -26.62 1.95 19.59
CA GLU A 566 -26.98 2.86 20.67
C GLU A 566 -26.42 2.42 22.03
N ASP A 567 -26.30 1.13 22.30
CA ASP A 567 -25.83 0.63 23.58
C ASP A 567 -24.33 0.91 23.78
N VAL A 568 -23.53 0.73 22.73
CA VAL A 568 -22.09 1.10 22.75
C VAL A 568 -21.92 2.62 22.87
N LEU A 569 -22.81 3.41 22.24
CA LEU A 569 -22.79 4.86 22.37
C LEU A 569 -23.13 5.32 23.80
N LYS A 570 -24.07 4.67 24.49
CA LYS A 570 -24.42 4.96 25.90
C LYS A 570 -23.28 4.64 26.89
N LEU A 571 -22.36 3.75 26.51
CA LEU A 571 -21.15 3.45 27.32
C LEU A 571 -20.07 4.55 27.19
N GLN A 572 -20.23 5.49 26.25
CA GLN A 572 -19.36 6.65 26.15
C GLN A 572 -19.79 7.69 27.18
N THR A 573 -18.83 8.21 27.94
CA THR A 573 -19.04 9.04 29.12
C THR A 573 -18.07 10.22 29.07
N ASN A 574 -18.14 11.12 30.04
CA ASN A 574 -17.12 12.13 30.30
C ASN A 574 -16.92 12.29 31.82
N GLU A 575 -16.10 13.23 32.26
CA GLU A 575 -15.77 13.44 33.67
C GLU A 575 -16.99 13.85 34.53
N ASN A 576 -18.04 14.38 33.91
CA ASN A 576 -19.24 14.90 34.57
C ASN A 576 -20.46 13.98 34.42
N ASP A 577 -20.33 12.92 33.65
CA ASP A 577 -21.42 11.98 33.36
C ASP A 577 -21.69 11.07 34.56
N ASP A 578 -22.95 10.69 34.75
CA ASP A 578 -23.43 9.87 35.84
C ASP A 578 -22.71 8.52 35.90
N LEU A 579 -22.36 7.91 34.77
CA LEU A 579 -21.65 6.62 34.74
C LEU A 579 -20.25 6.76 35.34
N PHE A 580 -19.49 7.78 34.95
CA PHE A 580 -18.15 8.01 35.49
C PHE A 580 -18.20 8.39 36.98
N LEU A 581 -19.16 9.22 37.38
CA LEU A 581 -19.36 9.58 38.78
C LEU A 581 -19.74 8.37 39.63
N TRP A 582 -20.59 7.48 39.11
CA TRP A 582 -20.95 6.21 39.74
C TRP A 582 -19.74 5.29 39.89
N LEU A 583 -18.93 5.11 38.83
CA LEU A 583 -17.68 4.34 38.90
C LEU A 583 -16.72 4.92 39.95
N LYS A 584 -16.57 6.25 39.99
CA LYS A 584 -15.76 6.94 41.00
C LYS A 584 -16.28 6.75 42.42
N HIS A 585 -17.60 6.70 42.60
CA HIS A 585 -18.21 6.38 43.89
C HIS A 585 -17.93 4.93 44.30
N GLN A 586 -18.09 3.95 43.39
CA GLN A 586 -17.76 2.55 43.66
C GLN A 586 -16.27 2.35 44.00
N ALA A 587 -15.39 3.02 43.26
CA ALA A 587 -13.96 3.08 43.53
C ALA A 587 -13.65 3.61 44.95
N ARG A 588 -14.37 4.65 45.40
CA ARG A 588 -14.24 5.16 46.78
C ARG A 588 -14.70 4.17 47.85
N ASN A 589 -15.66 3.32 47.54
CA ASN A 589 -16.15 2.27 48.44
C ASN A 589 -15.27 1.02 48.47
N GLY A 590 -14.14 1.02 47.75
CA GLY A 590 -13.17 -0.07 47.77
C GLY A 590 -13.45 -1.19 46.79
N ILE A 591 -14.28 -0.97 45.78
CA ILE A 591 -14.48 -1.95 44.69
C ILE A 591 -13.26 -1.89 43.75
N ALA A 592 -12.51 -2.99 43.68
CA ALA A 592 -11.26 -3.08 42.92
C ALA A 592 -11.48 -2.90 41.41
N GLU A 593 -12.54 -3.49 40.85
CA GLU A 593 -12.86 -3.37 39.43
C GLU A 593 -13.18 -1.92 39.02
N ALA A 594 -13.88 -1.19 39.89
CA ALA A 594 -14.17 0.23 39.68
C ALA A 594 -12.90 1.09 39.81
N GLU A 595 -12.02 0.76 40.76
CA GLU A 595 -10.71 1.40 40.90
C GLU A 595 -9.88 1.26 39.63
N GLN A 596 -9.78 0.04 39.11
CA GLN A 596 -9.08 -0.28 37.86
C GLN A 596 -9.70 0.43 36.66
N ALA A 597 -11.03 0.43 36.56
CA ALA A 597 -11.74 1.09 35.45
C ALA A 597 -11.47 2.59 35.43
N VAL A 598 -11.66 3.27 36.55
CA VAL A 598 -11.40 4.73 36.66
C VAL A 598 -9.92 5.03 36.40
N ALA A 599 -9.01 4.24 36.94
CA ALA A 599 -7.58 4.42 36.70
C ALA A 599 -7.22 4.25 35.22
N ARG A 600 -7.77 3.24 34.54
CA ARG A 600 -7.54 2.99 33.11
C ARG A 600 -8.14 4.10 32.24
N MET A 601 -9.36 4.55 32.53
CA MET A 601 -10.02 5.66 31.84
C MET A 601 -9.18 6.94 31.94
N LEU A 602 -8.73 7.29 33.15
CA LEU A 602 -7.89 8.47 33.39
C LEU A 602 -6.47 8.32 32.84
N PHE A 603 -5.91 7.11 32.78
CA PHE A 603 -4.55 6.92 32.27
C PHE A 603 -4.49 7.02 30.74
N TRP A 604 -5.44 6.38 30.04
CA TRP A 604 -5.43 6.24 28.57
C TRP A 604 -6.43 7.15 27.83
N GLY A 605 -7.29 7.85 28.56
CA GLY A 605 -8.36 8.67 27.98
C GLY A 605 -9.45 7.84 27.29
N GLN A 606 -9.86 6.72 27.90
CA GLN A 606 -10.86 5.81 27.33
C GLN A 606 -12.28 6.27 27.60
N GLN A 607 -13.22 5.84 26.75
CA GLN A 607 -14.66 6.07 26.91
C GLN A 607 -15.04 7.56 27.05
N GLY A 608 -14.26 8.48 26.46
CA GLY A 608 -14.54 9.92 26.43
C GLY A 608 -14.05 10.72 27.65
N VAL A 609 -13.37 10.08 28.59
CA VAL A 609 -12.70 10.76 29.72
C VAL A 609 -11.35 11.31 29.27
N SER A 610 -10.99 12.54 29.65
CA SER A 610 -9.69 13.12 29.34
C SER A 610 -8.58 12.47 30.19
N PRO A 611 -7.38 12.26 29.63
CA PRO A 611 -6.27 11.71 30.40
C PRO A 611 -5.86 12.62 31.58
N ASP A 612 -5.81 12.05 32.78
CA ASP A 612 -5.14 12.62 33.96
C ASP A 612 -4.29 11.52 34.61
N ILE A 613 -3.02 11.49 34.21
CA ILE A 613 -2.05 10.49 34.66
C ILE A 613 -1.82 10.60 36.17
N GLN A 614 -1.82 11.80 36.75
CA GLN A 614 -1.56 11.95 38.19
C GLN A 614 -2.70 11.38 39.03
N MET A 615 -3.95 11.63 38.64
CA MET A 615 -5.11 11.02 39.29
C MET A 615 -5.15 9.51 39.05
N ALA A 616 -4.85 9.05 37.84
CA ALA A 616 -4.77 7.61 37.54
C ALA A 616 -3.75 6.89 38.44
N VAL A 617 -2.56 7.46 38.63
CA VAL A 617 -1.52 6.87 39.50
C VAL A 617 -1.99 6.78 40.95
N LYS A 618 -2.72 7.78 41.46
CA LYS A 618 -3.32 7.71 42.82
C LYS A 618 -4.31 6.56 42.94
N HIS A 619 -5.10 6.30 41.90
CA HIS A 619 -6.01 5.17 41.86
C HIS A 619 -5.25 3.83 41.82
N TYR A 620 -4.23 3.69 40.97
CA TYR A 620 -3.37 2.50 40.95
C TYR A 620 -2.65 2.28 42.29
N GLU A 621 -2.11 3.32 42.90
CA GLU A 621 -1.47 3.24 44.22
C GLU A 621 -2.45 2.76 45.29
N ARG A 622 -3.68 3.30 45.29
CA ARG A 622 -4.72 2.91 46.24
C ARG A 622 -5.12 1.45 46.05
N GLY A 623 -5.34 1.00 44.82
CA GLY A 623 -5.61 -0.41 44.52
C GLY A 623 -4.45 -1.32 44.93
N ALA A 624 -3.21 -0.92 44.65
CA ALA A 624 -2.02 -1.70 44.99
C ALA A 624 -1.75 -1.80 46.50
N LYS A 625 -1.90 -0.70 47.25
CA LYS A 625 -1.55 -0.62 48.68
C LYS A 625 -2.68 -1.00 49.62
N ARG A 626 -3.93 -0.66 49.28
CA ARG A 626 -5.08 -0.87 50.18
C ARG A 626 -5.90 -2.10 49.83
N LEU A 627 -6.14 -2.33 48.53
CA LEU A 627 -6.97 -3.45 48.07
C LEU A 627 -6.14 -4.70 47.78
N GLU A 628 -4.80 -4.55 47.72
CA GLU A 628 -3.86 -5.60 47.35
C GLU A 628 -4.24 -6.32 46.04
N ASP A 629 -4.86 -5.58 45.13
CA ASP A 629 -5.31 -6.07 43.83
C ASP A 629 -4.12 -6.25 42.88
N PRO A 630 -3.92 -7.46 42.30
CA PRO A 630 -2.74 -7.76 41.48
C PRO A 630 -2.63 -6.89 40.22
N THR A 631 -3.76 -6.51 39.62
CA THR A 631 -3.79 -5.63 38.44
C THR A 631 -3.29 -4.23 38.79
N SER A 632 -3.76 -3.68 39.91
CA SER A 632 -3.34 -2.38 40.42
C SER A 632 -1.88 -2.41 40.89
N MET A 633 -1.43 -3.48 41.56
CA MET A 633 -0.02 -3.66 41.93
C MET A 633 0.90 -3.62 40.71
N TYR A 634 0.54 -4.35 39.65
CA TYR A 634 1.28 -4.33 38.39
C TYR A 634 1.28 -2.93 37.77
N ASN A 635 0.12 -2.30 37.56
CA ASN A 635 0.04 -0.99 36.93
C ASN A 635 0.80 0.08 37.74
N TYR A 636 0.69 0.05 39.07
CA TYR A 636 1.45 0.93 39.95
C TYR A 636 2.96 0.68 39.85
N ALA A 637 3.39 -0.58 39.77
CA ALA A 637 4.79 -0.89 39.54
C ALA A 637 5.31 -0.38 38.19
N ILE A 638 4.52 -0.51 37.11
CA ILE A 638 4.92 0.00 35.78
C ILE A 638 5.08 1.52 35.79
N VAL A 639 4.16 2.27 36.42
CA VAL A 639 4.30 3.74 36.49
C VAL A 639 5.51 4.16 37.33
N LEU A 640 5.86 3.41 38.39
CA LEU A 640 7.07 3.62 39.19
C LEU A 640 8.35 3.27 38.42
N LEU A 641 8.35 2.23 37.58
CA LEU A 641 9.50 1.89 36.71
C LEU A 641 9.72 2.97 35.64
N LYS A 642 8.63 3.40 34.99
CA LYS A 642 8.71 4.37 33.87
C LYS A 642 8.81 5.82 34.34
N GLY A 643 8.36 6.14 35.55
CA GLY A 643 8.28 7.52 36.06
C GLY A 643 7.14 8.31 35.42
N GLN A 644 6.02 7.65 35.11
CA GLN A 644 4.88 8.27 34.45
C GLN A 644 3.93 8.89 35.50
N GLY A 645 3.96 10.20 35.64
CA GLY A 645 3.13 10.92 36.63
C GLY A 645 3.63 10.83 38.08
N VAL A 646 4.73 10.12 38.32
CA VAL A 646 5.44 9.96 39.60
C VAL A 646 6.95 9.85 39.39
N GLU A 647 7.74 10.07 40.44
CA GLU A 647 9.17 9.82 40.41
C GLU A 647 9.48 8.32 40.25
N LYS A 648 10.61 8.00 39.61
CA LYS A 648 11.02 6.62 39.40
C LYS A 648 11.45 5.98 40.72
N ASP A 649 10.87 4.83 41.03
CA ASP A 649 11.23 4.01 42.20
C ASP A 649 11.23 2.52 41.81
N ILE A 650 12.37 2.09 41.27
CA ILE A 650 12.57 0.72 40.78
C ILE A 650 12.47 -0.31 41.93
N PRO A 651 13.11 -0.13 43.11
CA PRO A 651 13.00 -1.08 44.21
C PRO A 651 11.55 -1.32 44.67
N THR A 652 10.76 -0.25 44.82
CA THR A 652 9.34 -0.36 45.21
C THR A 652 8.53 -1.03 44.11
N ALA A 653 8.79 -0.70 42.84
CA ALA A 653 8.12 -1.34 41.72
C ALA A 653 8.35 -2.86 41.69
N VAL A 654 9.60 -3.31 41.82
CA VAL A 654 9.95 -4.74 41.84
C VAL A 654 9.28 -5.45 43.02
N LYS A 655 9.17 -4.80 44.19
CA LYS A 655 8.43 -5.35 45.33
C LYS A 655 6.97 -5.60 45.00
N PHE A 656 6.28 -4.66 44.34
CA PHE A 656 4.90 -4.86 43.92
C PHE A 656 4.76 -5.89 42.78
N LEU A 657 5.70 -5.93 41.83
CA LEU A 657 5.71 -6.96 40.79
C LEU A 657 5.86 -8.37 41.38
N LYS A 658 6.75 -8.56 42.37
CA LYS A 658 6.90 -9.84 43.07
C LYS A 658 5.61 -10.25 43.78
N LYS A 659 4.98 -9.34 44.52
CA LYS A 659 3.68 -9.60 45.17
C LYS A 659 2.58 -9.97 44.18
N ALA A 660 2.49 -9.27 43.05
CA ALA A 660 1.52 -9.60 42.00
C ALA A 660 1.84 -10.95 41.34
N ALA A 661 3.12 -11.25 41.10
CA ALA A 661 3.56 -12.54 40.56
C ALA A 661 3.28 -13.71 41.52
N GLU A 662 3.41 -13.51 42.84
CA GLU A 662 3.02 -14.50 43.87
C GLU A 662 1.52 -14.85 43.80
N GLN A 663 0.69 -13.92 43.31
CA GLN A 663 -0.73 -14.16 43.01
C GLN A 663 -0.98 -14.72 41.59
N ASN A 664 0.06 -15.25 40.92
CA ASN A 664 0.03 -15.73 39.54
C ASN A 664 -0.40 -14.67 38.51
N PHE A 665 -0.19 -13.38 38.79
CA PHE A 665 -0.54 -12.33 37.84
C PHE A 665 0.45 -12.30 36.67
N VAL A 666 -0.01 -12.81 35.53
CA VAL A 666 0.80 -13.09 34.33
C VAL A 666 1.61 -11.90 33.84
N LEU A 667 1.03 -10.70 33.79
CA LEU A 667 1.74 -9.50 33.33
C LEU A 667 2.86 -9.09 34.28
N ALA A 668 2.71 -9.32 35.59
CA ALA A 668 3.76 -9.03 36.57
C ALA A 668 4.92 -10.02 36.46
N ILE A 669 4.65 -11.31 36.25
CA ILE A 669 5.67 -12.32 35.98
C ILE A 669 6.49 -11.93 34.73
N ASN A 670 5.81 -11.55 33.65
CA ASN A 670 6.48 -11.08 32.43
C ASN A 670 7.35 -9.83 32.67
N ALA A 671 6.84 -8.85 33.44
CA ALA A 671 7.59 -7.64 33.77
C ALA A 671 8.80 -7.91 34.67
N LEU A 672 8.73 -8.91 35.56
CA LEU A 672 9.91 -9.37 36.31
C LEU A 672 10.96 -9.96 35.37
N GLY A 673 10.56 -10.74 34.36
CA GLY A 673 11.50 -11.23 33.34
C GLY A 673 12.23 -10.08 32.64
N TRP A 674 11.51 -9.03 32.24
CA TRP A 674 12.09 -7.81 31.68
C TRP A 674 13.02 -7.08 32.66
N TYR A 675 12.67 -7.03 33.94
CA TYR A 675 13.55 -6.46 34.97
C TYR A 675 14.89 -7.21 35.05
N TYR A 676 14.86 -8.54 35.09
CA TYR A 676 16.08 -9.35 35.18
C TYR A 676 16.93 -9.26 33.92
N GLU A 677 16.33 -9.22 32.74
CA GLU A 677 17.05 -9.00 31.48
C GLU A 677 17.72 -7.62 31.45
N ARG A 678 16.97 -6.56 31.76
CA ARG A 678 17.41 -5.19 31.52
C ARG A 678 18.32 -4.63 32.60
N TYR A 679 18.02 -4.89 33.87
CA TYR A 679 18.70 -4.25 35.01
C TYR A 679 19.73 -5.17 35.67
N GLU A 680 19.43 -6.47 35.77
CA GLU A 680 20.33 -7.44 36.40
C GLU A 680 21.20 -8.19 35.38
N GLN A 681 20.87 -8.10 34.08
CA GLN A 681 21.50 -8.87 32.99
C GLN A 681 21.50 -10.40 33.23
N ASP A 682 20.51 -10.89 33.98
CA ASP A 682 20.33 -12.30 34.27
C ASP A 682 19.33 -12.91 33.29
N TYR A 683 19.84 -13.27 32.10
CA TYR A 683 19.03 -13.88 31.04
C TYR A 683 18.45 -15.23 31.43
N ALA A 684 19.09 -15.97 32.35
CA ALA A 684 18.58 -17.26 32.81
C ALA A 684 17.29 -17.08 33.60
N ARG A 685 17.29 -16.21 34.62
CA ARG A 685 16.08 -15.88 35.36
C ARG A 685 15.02 -15.22 34.50
N ALA A 686 15.42 -14.35 33.56
CA ALA A 686 14.48 -13.72 32.64
C ALA A 686 13.72 -14.74 31.80
N VAL A 687 14.43 -15.71 31.22
CA VAL A 687 13.84 -16.79 30.43
C VAL A 687 12.95 -17.68 31.29
N GLU A 688 13.38 -18.08 32.49
CA GLU A 688 12.54 -18.87 33.40
C GLU A 688 11.20 -18.18 33.71
N LEU A 689 11.24 -16.88 34.01
CA LEU A 689 10.04 -16.09 34.27
C LEU A 689 9.17 -15.94 33.02
N TRP A 690 9.76 -15.73 31.84
CA TRP A 690 9.00 -15.63 30.60
C TRP A 690 8.41 -16.96 30.15
N GLU A 691 9.09 -18.09 30.36
CA GLU A 691 8.52 -19.42 30.13
C GLU A 691 7.34 -19.69 31.05
N TRP A 692 7.44 -19.30 32.33
CA TRP A 692 6.33 -19.38 33.27
C TRP A 692 5.15 -18.50 32.82
N ALA A 693 5.40 -17.24 32.43
CA ALA A 693 4.37 -16.35 31.95
C ALA A 693 3.73 -16.83 30.62
N ASP A 694 4.53 -17.38 29.69
CA ASP A 694 4.06 -17.94 28.43
C ASP A 694 3.18 -19.19 28.64
N ALA A 695 3.53 -20.05 29.60
CA ALA A 695 2.72 -21.19 30.01
C ALA A 695 1.35 -20.75 30.57
N LEU A 696 1.29 -19.60 31.24
CA LEU A 696 0.06 -18.97 31.71
C LEU A 696 -0.68 -18.15 30.64
N GLY A 697 -0.20 -18.13 29.40
CA GLY A 697 -0.89 -17.45 28.29
C GLY A 697 -0.40 -16.05 27.95
N SER A 698 0.71 -15.56 28.55
CA SER A 698 1.26 -14.24 28.24
C SER A 698 1.67 -14.11 26.78
N ALA A 699 1.09 -13.15 26.06
CA ALA A 699 1.46 -12.88 24.68
C ALA A 699 2.82 -12.14 24.59
N ASP A 700 3.08 -11.20 25.50
CA ASP A 700 4.35 -10.48 25.57
C ASP A 700 5.53 -11.38 25.92
N ALA A 701 5.35 -12.33 26.85
CA ALA A 701 6.41 -13.25 27.22
C ALA A 701 6.82 -14.13 26.03
N ALA A 702 5.86 -14.58 25.22
CA ALA A 702 6.16 -15.30 23.99
C ALA A 702 7.00 -14.44 23.02
N VAL A 703 6.67 -13.15 22.84
CA VAL A 703 7.52 -12.24 22.03
C VAL A 703 8.93 -12.16 22.60
N ASN A 704 9.08 -11.97 23.91
CA ASN A 704 10.38 -11.87 24.56
C ASN A 704 11.21 -13.15 24.34
N LEU A 705 10.64 -14.33 24.53
CA LEU A 705 11.30 -15.61 24.24
C LEU A 705 11.69 -15.73 22.76
N GLY A 706 10.84 -15.26 21.85
CA GLY A 706 11.15 -15.20 20.42
C GLY A 706 12.35 -14.31 20.12
N VAL A 707 12.44 -13.14 20.77
CA VAL A 707 13.59 -12.23 20.66
C VAL A 707 14.86 -12.90 21.18
N MET A 708 14.80 -13.55 22.35
CA MET A 708 15.92 -14.29 22.94
C MET A 708 16.47 -15.36 21.99
N HIS A 709 15.58 -16.11 21.32
CA HIS A 709 15.97 -17.07 20.29
C HIS A 709 16.56 -16.42 19.03
N SER A 710 15.99 -15.30 18.56
CA SER A 710 16.47 -14.62 17.36
C SER A 710 17.87 -14.01 17.54
N GLN A 711 18.17 -13.52 18.75
CA GLN A 711 19.44 -12.87 19.09
C GLN A 711 20.49 -13.86 19.64
N GLY A 712 20.10 -15.11 19.91
CA GLY A 712 20.99 -16.11 20.51
C GLY A 712 21.32 -15.84 21.97
N LEU A 713 20.46 -15.09 22.68
CA LEU A 713 20.61 -14.78 24.10
C LEU A 713 19.92 -15.82 25.00
N TYR A 714 19.17 -16.75 24.42
CA TYR A 714 18.54 -17.83 25.16
C TYR A 714 19.63 -18.75 25.78
N PRO A 715 19.65 -18.96 27.12
CA PRO A 715 20.68 -19.75 27.80
C PRO A 715 20.83 -21.16 27.24
N GLY A 716 22.06 -21.52 26.84
CA GLY A 716 22.40 -22.87 26.37
C GLY A 716 21.83 -23.26 25.00
N LYS A 717 21.26 -22.32 24.23
CA LYS A 717 20.72 -22.59 22.88
C LYS A 717 21.33 -21.64 21.84
N PRO A 718 21.69 -22.12 20.63
CA PRO A 718 22.15 -21.26 19.55
C PRO A 718 21.01 -20.37 19.00
N PRO A 719 21.33 -19.27 18.28
CA PRO A 719 20.32 -18.45 17.63
C PRO A 719 19.48 -19.27 16.65
N SER A 720 18.16 -19.13 16.70
CA SER A 720 17.24 -19.87 15.84
C SER A 720 16.08 -18.98 15.38
N LYS A 721 16.09 -18.64 14.08
CA LYS A 721 15.02 -17.87 13.42
C LYS A 721 13.68 -18.62 13.47
N PHE A 722 13.71 -19.95 13.32
CA PHE A 722 12.50 -20.77 13.34
C PHE A 722 11.86 -20.82 14.73
N MET A 723 12.67 -21.03 15.78
CA MET A 723 12.14 -20.96 17.15
C MET A 723 11.56 -19.58 17.45
N ALA A 724 12.26 -18.51 17.03
CA ALA A 724 11.73 -17.16 17.16
C ALA A 724 10.37 -16.99 16.47
N TYR A 725 10.24 -17.46 15.23
CA TYR A 725 8.98 -17.47 14.48
C TYR A 725 7.86 -18.21 15.23
N THR A 726 8.12 -19.40 15.78
CA THR A 726 7.09 -20.16 16.51
C THR A 726 6.53 -19.39 17.72
N TYR A 727 7.40 -18.70 18.46
CA TYR A 727 6.99 -17.86 19.57
C TYR A 727 6.27 -16.59 19.12
N TYR A 728 6.73 -15.94 18.04
CA TYR A 728 6.02 -14.78 17.47
C TYR A 728 4.62 -15.16 16.97
N LEU A 729 4.47 -16.33 16.33
CA LEU A 729 3.18 -16.85 15.89
C LEU A 729 2.24 -17.09 17.07
N LYS A 730 2.75 -17.70 18.14
CA LYS A 730 2.00 -17.90 19.39
C LYS A 730 1.56 -16.57 20.01
N ALA A 731 2.43 -15.55 20.00
CA ALA A 731 2.10 -14.21 20.46
C ALA A 731 1.02 -13.53 19.58
N ALA A 732 1.14 -13.64 18.25
CA ALA A 732 0.18 -13.09 17.30
C ALA A 732 -1.22 -13.71 17.46
N GLN A 733 -1.30 -15.04 17.63
CA GLN A 733 -2.55 -15.76 17.93
C GLN A 733 -3.23 -15.26 19.21
N ARG A 734 -2.42 -14.80 20.19
CA ARG A 734 -2.87 -14.17 21.43
C ARG A 734 -3.08 -12.65 21.30
N ARG A 735 -3.19 -12.13 20.07
CA ARG A 735 -3.44 -10.71 19.75
C ARG A 735 -2.35 -9.74 20.23
N ASN A 736 -1.08 -10.18 20.28
CA ASN A 736 0.03 -9.26 20.51
C ASN A 736 0.40 -8.50 19.24
N ILE A 737 0.57 -7.17 19.33
CA ILE A 737 0.89 -6.29 18.20
C ILE A 737 2.33 -6.51 17.70
N ASP A 738 3.32 -6.61 18.60
CA ASP A 738 4.71 -6.84 18.20
C ASP A 738 4.88 -8.25 17.64
N GLY A 739 4.25 -9.26 18.27
CA GLY A 739 4.20 -10.62 17.74
C GLY A 739 3.61 -10.67 16.32
N ALA A 740 2.46 -10.03 16.10
CA ALA A 740 1.84 -9.92 14.78
C ALA A 740 2.75 -9.27 13.73
N PHE A 741 3.40 -8.15 14.09
CA PHE A 741 4.31 -7.46 13.20
C PHE A 741 5.53 -8.32 12.84
N ARG A 742 6.16 -8.98 13.82
CA ARG A 742 7.30 -9.87 13.60
C ARG A 742 6.96 -11.09 12.76
N VAL A 743 5.76 -11.67 12.93
CA VAL A 743 5.27 -12.75 12.07
C VAL A 743 5.11 -12.25 10.64
N ALA A 744 4.56 -11.06 10.45
CA ALA A 744 4.41 -10.46 9.12
C ALA A 744 5.78 -10.22 8.44
N GLU A 745 6.81 -9.80 9.18
CA GLU A 745 8.19 -9.72 8.68
C GLU A 745 8.76 -11.07 8.25
N VAL A 746 8.42 -12.15 8.97
CA VAL A 746 8.83 -13.50 8.58
C VAL A 746 8.07 -13.95 7.35
N TRP A 747 6.76 -13.73 7.25
CA TRP A 747 5.96 -14.17 6.10
C TRP A 747 6.23 -13.38 4.81
N ILE A 748 6.63 -12.10 4.90
CA ILE A 748 7.00 -11.35 3.70
C ILE A 748 8.35 -11.80 3.14
N ARG A 749 9.27 -12.32 3.96
CA ARG A 749 10.63 -12.76 3.55
C ARG A 749 10.73 -14.26 3.33
N GLY A 750 10.04 -15.05 4.15
CA GLY A 750 10.16 -16.50 4.26
C GLY A 750 11.36 -16.92 5.13
N ILE A 751 11.37 -18.17 5.58
CA ILE A 751 12.56 -18.85 6.11
C ILE A 751 12.86 -20.02 5.18
N PRO A 752 13.95 -20.01 4.41
CA PRO A 752 14.26 -21.04 3.43
C PRO A 752 14.14 -22.46 3.99
N GLY A 753 13.31 -23.29 3.35
CA GLY A 753 13.09 -24.69 3.73
C GLY A 753 12.27 -24.93 5.01
N LEU A 754 11.83 -23.88 5.71
CA LEU A 754 11.11 -23.99 6.99
C LEU A 754 9.78 -23.25 7.02
N VAL A 755 9.70 -22.06 6.43
CA VAL A 755 8.49 -21.21 6.40
C VAL A 755 8.36 -20.58 5.03
N ASP A 756 7.28 -20.90 4.33
CA ASP A 756 6.98 -20.32 3.03
C ASP A 756 6.59 -18.84 3.13
N ARG A 757 6.75 -18.11 2.02
CA ARG A 757 6.33 -16.71 1.93
C ARG A 757 4.80 -16.64 1.84
N LEU A 758 4.19 -15.83 2.70
CA LEU A 758 2.75 -15.57 2.73
C LEU A 758 2.49 -14.05 2.68
N PRO A 759 2.66 -13.40 1.50
CA PRO A 759 2.60 -11.95 1.39
C PRO A 759 1.23 -11.36 1.73
N LEU A 760 0.13 -12.07 1.42
CA LEU A 760 -1.21 -11.62 1.78
C LEU A 760 -1.41 -11.60 3.29
N ASP A 761 -1.06 -12.68 3.98
CA ASP A 761 -1.16 -12.75 5.43
C ASP A 761 -0.24 -11.72 6.11
N ALA A 762 0.97 -11.51 5.58
CA ALA A 762 1.86 -10.45 6.05
C ALA A 762 1.20 -9.07 5.96
N VAL A 763 0.54 -8.75 4.85
CA VAL A 763 -0.21 -7.49 4.68
C VAL A 763 -1.37 -7.40 5.68
N LEU A 764 -2.13 -8.46 5.88
CA LEU A 764 -3.28 -8.45 6.80
C LEU A 764 -2.86 -8.20 8.26
N TRP A 765 -1.80 -8.87 8.72
CA TRP A 765 -1.29 -8.67 10.08
C TRP A 765 -0.58 -7.34 10.27
N ALA A 766 0.20 -6.88 9.28
CA ALA A 766 0.80 -5.55 9.32
C ALA A 766 -0.28 -4.46 9.30
N LYS A 767 -1.35 -4.62 8.49
CA LYS A 767 -2.52 -3.74 8.50
C LYS A 767 -3.16 -3.70 9.87
N TRP A 768 -3.51 -4.85 10.45
CA TRP A 768 -4.12 -4.92 11.77
C TRP A 768 -3.26 -4.25 12.85
N ALA A 769 -1.95 -4.51 12.86
CA ALA A 769 -1.01 -3.86 13.79
C ALA A 769 -0.98 -2.34 13.60
N SER A 770 -0.94 -1.87 12.35
CA SER A 770 -0.92 -0.44 12.02
C SER A 770 -2.23 0.30 12.38
N GLU A 771 -3.36 -0.40 12.41
CA GLU A 771 -4.66 0.14 12.80
C GLU A 771 -4.78 0.33 14.32
N GLN A 772 -3.91 -0.29 15.15
CA GLN A 772 -3.88 -0.07 16.60
C GLN A 772 -3.16 1.22 17.02
N ASN A 773 -2.75 2.04 16.05
CA ASN A 773 -2.05 3.30 16.25
C ASN A 773 -2.91 4.36 16.97
N GLY A 774 -2.44 4.89 18.09
CA GLY A 774 -3.20 5.85 18.90
C GLY A 774 -3.52 7.18 18.22
N TYR A 775 -2.79 7.56 17.16
CA TYR A 775 -3.13 8.75 16.37
C TYR A 775 -4.38 8.55 15.50
N LEU A 776 -4.66 7.32 15.08
CA LEU A 776 -5.95 6.97 14.46
C LEU A 776 -7.07 7.07 15.49
N GLY A 777 -6.83 6.56 16.71
CA GLY A 777 -7.77 6.64 17.83
C GLY A 777 -8.16 8.09 18.16
N ALA A 778 -7.19 9.00 18.19
CA ALA A 778 -7.45 10.43 18.41
C ALA A 778 -8.33 11.09 17.32
N VAL A 779 -8.28 10.60 16.08
CA VAL A 779 -9.15 11.08 14.99
C VAL A 779 -10.55 10.49 15.09
N LEU A 780 -10.67 9.21 15.43
CA LEU A 780 -11.96 8.55 15.67
C LEU A 780 -12.69 9.19 16.85
N ARG A 781 -11.98 9.48 17.95
CA ARG A 781 -12.53 10.18 19.12
C ARG A 781 -13.06 11.56 18.76
N LYS A 782 -12.31 12.36 18.00
CA LYS A 782 -12.79 13.67 17.50
C LYS A 782 -14.03 13.55 16.62
N GLY A 783 -14.13 12.49 15.80
CA GLY A 783 -15.33 12.22 15.00
C GLY A 783 -16.55 11.89 15.85
N LEU A 784 -16.36 11.07 16.88
CA LEU A 784 -17.40 10.69 17.83
C LEU A 784 -17.85 11.86 18.72
N ASP A 785 -16.91 12.66 19.21
CA ASP A 785 -17.21 13.85 20.00
C ASP A 785 -18.01 14.84 19.14
N ALA A 786 -17.61 15.07 17.89
CA ALA A 786 -18.36 15.92 16.96
C ALA A 786 -19.77 15.38 16.71
N TYR A 787 -19.95 14.06 16.64
CA TYR A 787 -21.25 13.41 16.52
C TYR A 787 -22.15 13.69 17.74
N PHE A 788 -21.63 13.55 18.97
CA PHE A 788 -22.39 13.87 20.19
C PHE A 788 -22.76 15.35 20.29
N HIS A 789 -21.90 16.25 19.80
CA HIS A 789 -22.19 17.68 19.73
C HIS A 789 -23.07 18.08 18.54
N GLN A 790 -23.54 17.12 17.74
CA GLN A 790 -24.36 17.34 16.54
C GLN A 790 -23.66 18.18 15.46
N ASP A 791 -22.32 18.22 15.45
CA ASP A 791 -21.53 18.80 14.36
C ASP A 791 -21.29 17.73 13.27
N TRP A 792 -22.35 17.48 12.50
CA TRP A 792 -22.39 16.41 11.49
C TRP A 792 -21.32 16.55 10.42
N LEU A 793 -20.96 17.78 10.03
CA LEU A 793 -19.92 18.02 9.02
C LEU A 793 -18.55 17.61 9.56
N MET A 794 -18.22 18.01 10.78
CA MET A 794 -16.93 17.64 11.38
C MET A 794 -16.86 16.15 11.71
N ALA A 795 -17.97 15.55 12.19
CA ALA A 795 -18.06 14.11 12.37
C ALA A 795 -17.78 13.38 11.05
N LEU A 796 -18.45 13.78 9.95
CA LEU A 796 -18.23 13.22 8.62
C LEU A 796 -16.78 13.39 8.16
N ILE A 797 -16.16 14.56 8.34
CA ILE A 797 -14.77 14.81 7.93
C ILE A 797 -13.79 13.92 8.69
N TYR A 798 -13.93 13.79 10.01
CA TYR A 798 -13.03 12.95 10.81
C TYR A 798 -13.21 11.46 10.49
N TYR A 799 -14.44 10.98 10.32
CA TYR A 799 -14.67 9.60 9.87
C TYR A 799 -14.19 9.39 8.44
N LEU A 800 -14.32 10.38 7.52
CA LEU A 800 -13.74 10.30 6.17
C LEU A 800 -12.22 10.17 6.19
N MET A 801 -11.55 10.90 7.09
CA MET A 801 -10.09 10.77 7.27
C MET A 801 -9.71 9.34 7.66
N ALA A 802 -10.43 8.70 8.59
CA ALA A 802 -10.15 7.32 8.97
C ALA A 802 -10.62 6.30 7.91
N ALA A 803 -11.74 6.56 7.23
CA ALA A 803 -12.31 5.67 6.21
C ALA A 803 -11.42 5.57 4.96
N GLU A 804 -10.88 6.72 4.50
CA GLU A 804 -9.92 6.77 3.41
C GLU A 804 -8.54 6.19 3.81
N ALA A 805 -8.23 6.08 5.11
CA ALA A 805 -7.08 5.32 5.60
C ALA A 805 -7.31 3.80 5.56
N GLY A 806 -8.53 3.33 5.29
CA GLY A 806 -8.86 1.91 5.19
C GLY A 806 -9.47 1.29 6.44
N PHE A 807 -9.80 2.10 7.46
CA PHE A 807 -10.36 1.62 8.72
C PHE A 807 -11.85 1.29 8.58
N SER A 808 -12.23 0.03 8.78
CA SER A 808 -13.56 -0.50 8.45
C SER A 808 -14.70 0.15 9.23
N ALA A 809 -14.55 0.35 10.54
CA ALA A 809 -15.59 0.97 11.37
C ALA A 809 -15.83 2.44 10.97
N ALA A 810 -14.79 3.16 10.52
CA ALA A 810 -14.96 4.50 9.97
C ALA A 810 -15.65 4.49 8.61
N GLN A 811 -15.32 3.54 7.73
CA GLN A 811 -16.04 3.35 6.45
C GLN A 811 -17.53 3.13 6.70
N PHE A 812 -17.88 2.27 7.65
CA PHE A 812 -19.26 2.08 8.07
C PHE A 812 -19.90 3.39 8.56
N ASN A 813 -19.23 4.10 9.47
CA ASN A 813 -19.78 5.33 10.06
C ASN A 813 -19.98 6.44 9.02
N VAL A 814 -19.10 6.56 8.03
CA VAL A 814 -19.31 7.47 6.90
C VAL A 814 -20.56 7.07 6.11
N ALA A 815 -20.71 5.78 5.79
CA ALA A 815 -21.88 5.30 5.05
C ALA A 815 -23.18 5.58 5.82
N HIS A 816 -23.18 5.33 7.13
CA HIS A 816 -24.30 5.58 8.03
C HIS A 816 -24.65 7.08 8.12
N LEU A 817 -23.65 7.96 8.23
CA LEU A 817 -23.87 9.42 8.23
C LEU A 817 -24.41 9.92 6.89
N CYS A 818 -23.95 9.34 5.78
CA CYS A 818 -24.47 9.64 4.45
C CYS A 818 -25.93 9.18 4.29
N GLU A 819 -26.28 8.01 4.83
CA GLU A 819 -27.66 7.50 4.83
C GLU A 819 -28.62 8.39 5.63
N HIS A 820 -28.24 8.79 6.83
CA HIS A 820 -29.09 9.64 7.69
C HIS A 820 -29.19 11.07 7.16
N ASN A 821 -28.13 11.57 6.52
CA ASN A 821 -27.99 12.93 5.97
C ASN A 821 -28.62 14.02 6.87
N PRO A 822 -28.24 14.10 8.16
CA PRO A 822 -28.90 14.98 9.12
C PRO A 822 -28.81 16.43 8.67
N GLY A 823 -29.95 17.12 8.62
CA GLY A 823 -30.03 18.52 8.21
C GLY A 823 -29.73 18.79 6.73
N GLY A 824 -29.73 17.76 5.87
CA GLY A 824 -29.44 17.92 4.44
C GLY A 824 -27.99 18.30 4.14
N LEU A 825 -27.05 17.75 4.92
CA LEU A 825 -25.61 18.00 4.82
C LEU A 825 -25.04 17.78 3.41
N LEU A 826 -25.53 16.77 2.71
CA LEU A 826 -25.11 16.34 1.38
C LEU A 826 -26.23 16.50 0.36
N ASP A 827 -25.85 16.85 -0.86
CA ASP A 827 -26.76 16.87 -2.00
C ASP A 827 -27.31 15.44 -2.26
N PRO A 828 -28.60 15.28 -2.61
CA PRO A 828 -29.21 13.95 -2.79
C PRO A 828 -28.48 13.02 -3.78
N ALA A 829 -27.84 13.59 -4.81
CA ALA A 829 -27.03 12.81 -5.75
C ALA A 829 -25.78 12.22 -5.06
N LEU A 830 -25.10 13.02 -4.24
CA LEU A 830 -23.88 12.64 -3.52
C LEU A 830 -24.15 11.63 -2.40
N VAL A 831 -25.34 11.68 -1.79
CA VAL A 831 -25.77 10.71 -0.75
C VAL A 831 -25.68 9.28 -1.27
N THR A 832 -26.28 8.99 -2.43
CA THR A 832 -26.31 7.61 -2.97
C THR A 832 -24.92 7.09 -3.34
N ASP A 833 -24.07 7.94 -3.93
CA ASP A 833 -22.71 7.59 -4.28
C ASP A 833 -21.84 7.39 -3.03
N CYS A 834 -22.03 8.22 -2.00
CA CYS A 834 -21.35 8.07 -0.71
C CYS A 834 -21.73 6.75 -0.04
N MET A 835 -23.04 6.48 0.13
CA MET A 835 -23.53 5.25 0.74
C MET A 835 -22.98 4.02 0.02
N TRP A 836 -23.10 3.97 -1.30
CA TRP A 836 -22.63 2.84 -2.08
C TRP A 836 -21.12 2.63 -1.92
N ARG A 837 -20.32 3.70 -2.04
CA ARG A 837 -18.86 3.60 -1.92
C ARG A 837 -18.46 3.04 -0.56
N TYR A 838 -18.94 3.63 0.52
CA TYR A 838 -18.44 3.31 1.86
C TYR A 838 -19.05 2.02 2.43
N TYR A 839 -20.30 1.67 2.10
CA TYR A 839 -20.80 0.32 2.40
C TYR A 839 -20.04 -0.74 1.60
N ASN A 840 -19.76 -0.51 0.31
CA ASN A 840 -18.98 -1.45 -0.50
C ASN A 840 -17.56 -1.65 0.07
N LEU A 841 -16.90 -0.59 0.55
CA LEU A 841 -15.60 -0.73 1.22
C LEU A 841 -15.73 -1.49 2.55
N SER A 842 -16.77 -1.22 3.35
CA SER A 842 -16.95 -1.87 4.64
C SER A 842 -17.21 -3.39 4.53
N ILE A 843 -17.85 -3.86 3.45
CA ILE A 843 -18.06 -5.30 3.22
C ILE A 843 -16.79 -6.05 2.76
N GLN A 844 -15.77 -5.32 2.30
CA GLN A 844 -14.47 -5.87 1.92
C GLN A 844 -13.53 -6.06 3.12
N ALA A 845 -13.96 -5.66 4.32
CA ALA A 845 -13.21 -5.90 5.55
C ALA A 845 -13.12 -7.41 5.87
N GLN A 846 -12.10 -7.80 6.63
CA GLN A 846 -11.92 -9.19 7.07
C GLN A 846 -13.12 -9.70 7.89
N ASP A 847 -13.70 -8.81 8.70
CA ASP A 847 -14.93 -9.07 9.45
C ASP A 847 -15.93 -7.92 9.23
N PRO A 848 -16.79 -8.02 8.19
CA PRO A 848 -17.73 -6.97 7.84
C PRO A 848 -18.95 -6.97 8.78
N ALA A 849 -19.39 -5.77 9.17
CA ALA A 849 -20.58 -5.60 10.01
C ALA A 849 -21.84 -6.13 9.28
N PRO A 850 -22.69 -6.95 9.93
CA PRO A 850 -23.89 -7.51 9.29
C PRO A 850 -24.82 -6.46 8.68
N TYR A 851 -24.99 -5.32 9.36
CA TYR A 851 -25.79 -4.20 8.87
C TYR A 851 -25.29 -3.67 7.52
N ALA A 852 -23.97 -3.60 7.30
CA ALA A 852 -23.41 -3.15 6.02
C ALA A 852 -23.69 -4.14 4.89
N LEU A 853 -23.62 -5.45 5.16
CA LEU A 853 -23.97 -6.49 4.19
C LEU A 853 -25.43 -6.35 3.76
N ILE A 854 -26.34 -6.17 4.72
CA ILE A 854 -27.77 -5.97 4.46
C ILE A 854 -27.99 -4.70 3.63
N LYS A 855 -27.42 -3.57 4.03
CA LYS A 855 -27.57 -2.30 3.31
C LYS A 855 -27.00 -2.36 1.90
N MET A 856 -25.88 -3.03 1.70
CA MET A 856 -25.32 -3.23 0.37
C MET A 856 -26.23 -4.14 -0.47
N GLY A 857 -26.82 -5.18 0.12
CA GLY A 857 -27.86 -6.00 -0.51
C GLY A 857 -29.06 -5.14 -0.95
N ASP A 858 -29.55 -4.26 -0.08
CA ASP A 858 -30.66 -3.35 -0.38
C ASP A 858 -30.32 -2.39 -1.52
N LEU A 859 -29.10 -1.85 -1.55
CA LEU A 859 -28.60 -0.94 -2.59
C LEU A 859 -28.40 -1.64 -3.95
N ILE A 860 -28.03 -2.92 -3.96
CA ILE A 860 -27.88 -3.71 -5.19
C ILE A 860 -29.24 -4.16 -5.71
N TYR A 861 -30.17 -4.46 -4.81
CA TYR A 861 -31.53 -4.84 -5.13
C TYR A 861 -32.36 -3.66 -5.65
N GLY A 862 -32.20 -2.48 -5.04
CA GLY A 862 -32.79 -1.23 -5.50
C GLY A 862 -32.14 -0.75 -6.80
N SER A 863 -32.92 -0.50 -7.85
CA SER A 863 -32.38 -0.01 -9.13
C SER A 863 -31.71 1.37 -8.97
N HIS A 864 -30.43 1.50 -9.34
CA HIS A 864 -29.71 2.78 -9.42
C HIS A 864 -29.52 3.22 -10.87
N LYS A 865 -29.40 4.53 -11.13
CA LYS A 865 -29.34 5.15 -12.47
C LYS A 865 -28.32 4.51 -13.44
N HIS A 866 -27.28 3.85 -12.93
CA HIS A 866 -26.21 3.26 -13.75
C HIS A 866 -25.96 1.77 -13.50
N ARG A 867 -26.76 1.09 -12.68
CA ARG A 867 -26.49 -0.30 -12.29
C ARG A 867 -27.74 -1.17 -12.37
N LYS A 868 -27.55 -2.37 -12.93
CA LYS A 868 -28.60 -3.38 -13.04
C LYS A 868 -28.85 -4.01 -11.67
N ARG A 869 -30.13 -4.24 -11.38
CA ARG A 869 -30.61 -5.04 -10.25
C ARG A 869 -30.03 -6.45 -10.35
N ASP A 870 -29.36 -6.91 -9.29
CA ASP A 870 -28.82 -8.27 -9.19
C ASP A 870 -29.29 -8.95 -7.91
N VAL A 871 -30.26 -9.85 -8.07
CA VAL A 871 -30.88 -10.57 -6.96
C VAL A 871 -29.93 -11.61 -6.37
N ALA A 872 -29.07 -12.22 -7.18
CA ALA A 872 -28.18 -13.28 -6.72
C ALA A 872 -27.11 -12.72 -5.76
N VAL A 873 -26.52 -11.57 -6.13
CA VAL A 873 -25.54 -10.88 -5.27
C VAL A 873 -26.21 -10.35 -4.00
N ALA A 874 -27.41 -9.77 -4.09
CA ALA A 874 -28.14 -9.31 -2.91
C ALA A 874 -28.48 -10.46 -1.96
N ALA A 875 -28.95 -11.59 -2.48
CA ALA A 875 -29.24 -12.80 -1.69
C ALA A 875 -27.98 -13.37 -1.03
N ASP A 876 -26.83 -13.34 -1.70
CA ASP A 876 -25.55 -13.76 -1.11
C ASP A 876 -25.13 -12.86 0.06
N LEU A 877 -25.29 -11.54 -0.06
CA LEU A 877 -25.00 -10.61 1.02
C LEU A 877 -25.92 -10.81 2.24
N TYR A 878 -27.23 -11.01 2.01
CA TYR A 878 -28.14 -11.33 3.11
C TYR A 878 -27.81 -12.67 3.78
N LYS A 879 -27.43 -13.69 2.99
CA LYS A 879 -26.92 -14.96 3.51
C LYS A 879 -25.68 -14.76 4.38
N GLN A 880 -24.72 -13.94 3.95
CA GLN A 880 -23.53 -13.63 4.75
C GLN A 880 -23.85 -12.94 6.08
N ALA A 881 -24.92 -12.13 6.13
CA ALA A 881 -25.41 -11.55 7.39
C ALA A 881 -26.04 -12.63 8.30
N VAL A 882 -26.80 -13.57 7.72
CA VAL A 882 -27.35 -14.73 8.45
C VAL A 882 -26.25 -15.58 9.07
N LEU A 883 -25.18 -15.87 8.34
CA LEU A 883 -24.03 -16.65 8.86
C LEU A 883 -23.30 -15.95 10.00
N ARG A 884 -23.50 -14.63 10.18
CA ARG A 884 -22.98 -13.82 11.29
C ARG A 884 -24.02 -13.63 12.40
N ASN A 885 -25.05 -14.47 12.44
CA ASN A 885 -26.08 -14.49 13.47
C ASN A 885 -26.90 -13.19 13.54
N ASP A 886 -27.14 -12.55 12.39
CA ASP A 886 -28.02 -11.38 12.28
C ASP A 886 -29.42 -11.79 11.77
N PRO A 887 -30.48 -11.56 12.57
CA PRO A 887 -31.85 -11.97 12.20
C PRO A 887 -32.43 -11.16 11.04
N GLN A 888 -31.95 -9.94 10.79
CA GLN A 888 -32.41 -9.11 9.68
C GLN A 888 -32.04 -9.74 8.33
N GLY A 889 -30.96 -10.54 8.26
CA GLY A 889 -30.62 -11.30 7.06
C GLY A 889 -31.72 -12.29 6.65
N TRP A 890 -32.30 -13.02 7.61
CA TRP A 890 -33.44 -13.93 7.37
C TRP A 890 -34.66 -13.16 6.89
N TYR A 891 -34.93 -12.01 7.52
CA TYR A 891 -36.04 -11.14 7.16
C TYR A 891 -35.91 -10.61 5.72
N SER A 892 -34.72 -10.12 5.33
CA SER A 892 -34.44 -9.60 4.00
C SER A 892 -34.52 -10.68 2.91
N LEU A 893 -34.06 -11.92 3.18
CA LEU A 893 -34.29 -13.04 2.26
C LEU A 893 -35.79 -13.34 2.09
N GLY A 894 -36.57 -13.22 3.17
CA GLY A 894 -38.03 -13.34 3.10
C GLY A 894 -38.66 -12.26 2.21
N LEU A 895 -38.18 -11.01 2.29
CA LEU A 895 -38.65 -9.93 1.43
C LEU A 895 -38.39 -10.19 -0.06
N LEU A 896 -37.26 -10.79 -0.41
CA LEU A 896 -36.98 -11.19 -1.81
C LEU A 896 -38.02 -12.21 -2.32
N VAL A 897 -38.30 -13.24 -1.52
CA VAL A 897 -39.30 -14.27 -1.88
C VAL A 897 -40.71 -13.67 -1.93
N GLN A 898 -41.03 -12.72 -1.04
CA GLN A 898 -42.30 -12.01 -1.04
C GLN A 898 -42.47 -11.15 -2.30
N ALA A 899 -41.38 -10.58 -2.82
CA ALA A 899 -41.37 -9.86 -4.09
C ALA A 899 -41.48 -10.79 -5.33
N GLY A 900 -41.51 -12.10 -5.13
CA GLY A 900 -41.62 -13.11 -6.19
C GLY A 900 -40.28 -13.55 -6.78
N GLU A 901 -39.16 -13.17 -6.16
CA GLU A 901 -37.83 -13.57 -6.62
C GLU A 901 -37.47 -14.98 -6.15
N VAL A 902 -36.72 -15.71 -6.98
CA VAL A 902 -36.26 -17.08 -6.67
C VAL A 902 -34.86 -17.03 -6.06
N LEU A 903 -34.70 -17.59 -4.86
CA LEU A 903 -33.41 -17.65 -4.19
C LEU A 903 -32.46 -18.65 -4.87
N PRO A 904 -31.17 -18.32 -5.05
CA PRO A 904 -30.21 -19.24 -5.65
C PRO A 904 -30.02 -20.52 -4.82
N GLY A 905 -29.83 -21.66 -5.50
CA GLY A 905 -29.67 -22.97 -4.84
C GLY A 905 -28.48 -23.06 -3.89
N TYR A 906 -27.37 -22.39 -4.19
CA TYR A 906 -26.19 -22.36 -3.31
C TYR A 906 -26.46 -21.62 -1.98
N VAL A 907 -27.28 -20.56 -2.02
CA VAL A 907 -27.71 -19.84 -0.80
C VAL A 907 -28.55 -20.77 0.08
N LEU A 908 -29.49 -21.49 -0.51
CA LEU A 908 -30.32 -22.45 0.24
C LEU A 908 -29.51 -23.62 0.80
N ALA A 909 -28.49 -24.09 0.08
CA ALA A 909 -27.61 -25.16 0.52
C ALA A 909 -26.85 -24.79 1.79
N GLU A 910 -26.15 -23.65 1.79
CA GLU A 910 -25.37 -23.17 2.94
C GLU A 910 -26.24 -22.85 4.16
N LEU A 911 -27.49 -22.45 3.93
CA LEU A 911 -28.46 -22.19 5.00
C LEU A 911 -29.17 -23.47 5.50
N GLY A 912 -28.87 -24.65 4.93
CA GLY A 912 -29.55 -25.89 5.29
C GLY A 912 -31.06 -25.87 4.98
N LEU A 913 -31.42 -25.30 3.83
CA LEU A 913 -32.79 -25.15 3.31
C LEU A 913 -32.93 -25.74 1.89
N LEU A 914 -31.99 -26.59 1.46
CA LEU A 914 -31.99 -27.17 0.11
C LEU A 914 -33.23 -28.01 -0.17
N GLU A 915 -33.82 -28.63 0.86
CA GLU A 915 -35.07 -29.39 0.76
C GLU A 915 -36.27 -28.55 0.33
N LEU A 916 -36.20 -27.23 0.53
CA LEU A 916 -37.23 -26.27 0.10
C LEU A 916 -36.97 -25.72 -1.31
N HIS A 917 -35.96 -26.23 -2.03
CA HIS A 917 -35.66 -25.79 -3.38
C HIS A 917 -36.79 -26.20 -4.34
N GLY A 918 -37.47 -25.22 -4.93
CA GLY A 918 -38.67 -25.43 -5.76
C GLY A 918 -39.97 -25.57 -4.98
N ALA A 919 -39.97 -25.39 -3.65
CA ALA A 919 -41.18 -25.38 -2.85
C ALA A 919 -42.01 -24.10 -3.05
N ASP A 920 -43.31 -24.14 -2.72
CA ASP A 920 -44.21 -22.99 -2.83
C ASP A 920 -43.71 -21.79 -2.03
N ASN A 921 -43.84 -20.57 -2.57
CA ASN A 921 -43.40 -19.33 -1.90
C ASN A 921 -43.91 -19.22 -0.45
N HIS A 922 -45.11 -19.71 -0.15
CA HIS A 922 -45.63 -19.71 1.23
C HIS A 922 -44.79 -20.56 2.19
N THR A 923 -44.39 -21.76 1.78
CA THR A 923 -43.58 -22.67 2.59
C THR A 923 -42.18 -22.10 2.85
N MET A 924 -41.57 -21.51 1.81
CA MET A 924 -40.29 -20.82 1.89
C MET A 924 -40.37 -19.60 2.84
N LEU A 925 -41.35 -18.72 2.66
CA LEU A 925 -41.56 -17.55 3.53
C LEU A 925 -41.77 -17.92 4.99
N THR A 926 -42.58 -18.95 5.24
CA THR A 926 -42.85 -19.44 6.60
C THR A 926 -41.57 -19.97 7.24
N ALA A 927 -40.75 -20.71 6.50
CA ALA A 927 -39.47 -21.22 6.99
C ALA A 927 -38.49 -20.07 7.33
N LEU A 928 -38.35 -19.08 6.45
CA LEU A 928 -37.46 -17.93 6.65
C LEU A 928 -37.89 -17.06 7.83
N TYR A 929 -39.16 -16.66 7.91
CA TYR A 929 -39.65 -15.83 9.01
C TYR A 929 -39.75 -16.57 10.35
N ARG A 930 -40.00 -17.88 10.35
CA ARG A 930 -39.89 -18.70 11.56
C ARG A 930 -38.46 -18.69 12.09
N ARG A 931 -37.46 -18.91 11.24
CA ARG A 931 -36.03 -18.84 11.63
C ARG A 931 -35.62 -17.45 12.11
N CYS A 932 -36.16 -16.39 11.51
CA CYS A 932 -35.97 -15.04 12.04
C CYS A 932 -36.58 -14.85 13.44
N ARG A 933 -37.83 -15.27 13.64
CA ARG A 933 -38.55 -15.10 14.92
C ARG A 933 -37.91 -15.90 16.04
N ASP A 934 -37.50 -17.13 15.75
CA ASP A 934 -36.95 -18.08 16.74
C ASP A 934 -35.46 -17.78 17.05
N HIS A 935 -34.94 -16.66 16.54
CA HIS A 935 -33.60 -16.15 16.85
C HIS A 935 -33.52 -15.59 18.27
N GLU A 936 -32.33 -15.59 18.86
CA GLU A 936 -32.09 -15.17 20.25
C GLU A 936 -32.32 -13.66 20.50
N SER A 937 -32.47 -12.85 19.45
CA SER A 937 -32.61 -11.40 19.58
C SER A 937 -34.05 -11.02 19.89
N LYS A 938 -34.27 -10.45 21.08
CA LYS A 938 -35.58 -9.95 21.53
C LYS A 938 -36.18 -8.90 20.58
N GLU A 939 -35.33 -8.11 19.93
CA GLU A 939 -35.76 -7.06 19.00
C GLU A 939 -36.37 -7.61 17.71
N SER A 940 -35.89 -8.78 17.26
CA SER A 940 -36.35 -9.42 16.02
C SER A 940 -37.69 -10.15 16.17
N TYR A 941 -38.07 -10.51 17.39
CA TYR A 941 -39.25 -11.35 17.66
C TYR A 941 -40.55 -10.73 17.15
N LEU A 942 -40.79 -9.45 17.44
CA LEU A 942 -42.03 -8.77 17.05
C LEU A 942 -42.11 -8.54 15.53
N PRO A 943 -41.12 -7.93 14.85
CA PRO A 943 -41.15 -7.76 13.39
C PRO A 943 -41.30 -9.08 12.63
N CYS A 944 -40.55 -10.11 13.02
CA CYS A 944 -40.59 -11.40 12.33
C CYS A 944 -41.86 -12.21 12.63
N SER A 945 -42.45 -12.07 13.83
CA SER A 945 -43.78 -12.61 14.12
C SER A 945 -44.88 -11.96 13.27
N LEU A 946 -44.81 -10.63 13.07
CA LEU A 946 -45.76 -9.91 12.23
C LEU A 946 -45.61 -10.29 10.75
N ALA A 947 -44.38 -10.44 10.26
CA ALA A 947 -44.12 -10.90 8.89
C ALA A 947 -44.58 -12.35 8.67
N LEU A 948 -44.37 -13.23 9.66
CA LEU A 948 -44.90 -14.60 9.63
C LEU A 948 -46.44 -14.60 9.61
N PHE A 949 -47.07 -13.78 10.43
CA PHE A 949 -48.53 -13.61 10.44
C PHE A 949 -49.05 -13.09 9.08
N TYR A 950 -48.36 -12.11 8.50
CA TYR A 950 -48.66 -11.61 7.17
C TYR A 950 -48.57 -12.71 6.11
N ALA A 951 -47.52 -13.55 6.13
CA ALA A 951 -47.36 -14.66 5.18
C ALA A 951 -48.52 -15.66 5.26
N HIS A 952 -49.01 -15.96 6.46
CA HIS A 952 -50.21 -16.80 6.66
C HIS A 952 -51.49 -16.11 6.15
N LEU A 953 -51.70 -14.84 6.52
CA LEU A 953 -52.88 -14.08 6.10
C LEU A 953 -52.95 -13.95 4.57
N HIS A 954 -51.81 -13.67 3.92
CA HIS A 954 -51.71 -13.54 2.48
C HIS A 954 -52.03 -14.86 1.76
N SER A 955 -51.56 -15.99 2.30
CA SER A 955 -51.91 -17.33 1.79
C SER A 955 -53.41 -17.60 1.87
N VAL A 956 -54.04 -17.31 3.02
CA VAL A 956 -55.50 -17.43 3.22
C VAL A 956 -56.26 -16.55 2.24
N TRP A 957 -55.81 -15.31 2.02
CA TRP A 957 -56.45 -14.36 1.12
C TRP A 957 -56.37 -14.81 -0.34
N LYS A 958 -55.26 -15.43 -0.76
CA LYS A 958 -55.08 -15.97 -2.11
C LYS A 958 -55.93 -17.22 -2.35
N LEU A 959 -56.06 -18.09 -1.35
CA LEU A 959 -56.87 -19.32 -1.41
C LEU A 959 -58.38 -19.06 -1.37
N HIS A 960 -58.83 -18.05 -0.60
CA HIS A 960 -60.25 -17.76 -0.37
C HIS A 960 -60.71 -16.44 -1.00
N GLY A 961 -59.97 -15.88 -1.95
CA GLY A 961 -60.20 -14.52 -2.48
C GLY A 961 -61.61 -14.24 -3.03
N MET A 962 -62.33 -15.25 -3.50
CA MET A 962 -63.75 -15.13 -3.89
C MET A 962 -64.69 -15.22 -2.67
N ALA A 963 -64.48 -16.19 -1.78
CA ALA A 963 -65.31 -16.38 -0.58
C ALA A 963 -65.16 -15.25 0.45
N LEU A 964 -63.95 -14.69 0.61
CA LEU A 964 -63.67 -13.56 1.49
C LEU A 964 -64.18 -12.23 0.93
N LYS A 965 -64.18 -12.03 -0.39
CA LYS A 965 -64.82 -10.87 -1.02
C LYS A 965 -66.34 -10.92 -0.86
N VAL A 966 -66.93 -12.10 -1.00
CA VAL A 966 -68.37 -12.32 -0.75
C VAL A 966 -68.70 -12.15 0.73
N SER A 967 -67.91 -12.72 1.65
CA SER A 967 -68.19 -12.59 3.09
C SER A 967 -67.97 -11.18 3.62
N SER A 968 -66.95 -10.45 3.15
CA SER A 968 -66.76 -9.03 3.51
C SER A 968 -67.84 -8.13 2.92
N ALA A 969 -68.32 -8.41 1.70
CA ALA A 969 -69.50 -7.75 1.14
C ALA A 969 -70.77 -8.09 1.94
N VAL A 970 -70.94 -9.34 2.39
CA VAL A 970 -72.07 -9.77 3.24
C VAL A 970 -71.99 -9.17 4.64
N VAL A 971 -70.80 -9.02 5.22
CA VAL A 971 -70.59 -8.37 6.52
C VAL A 971 -70.83 -6.86 6.40
N MET A 972 -70.34 -6.20 5.34
CA MET A 972 -70.65 -4.79 5.08
C MET A 972 -72.14 -4.59 4.77
N ALA A 973 -72.78 -5.51 4.04
CA ALA A 973 -74.22 -5.52 3.82
C ALA A 973 -75.00 -5.76 5.13
N ALA A 974 -74.52 -6.65 5.99
CA ALA A 974 -75.12 -6.93 7.29
C ALA A 974 -74.95 -5.76 8.27
N ILE A 975 -73.78 -5.10 8.30
CA ILE A 975 -73.53 -3.91 9.10
C ILE A 975 -74.37 -2.74 8.57
N THR A 976 -74.45 -2.54 7.25
CA THR A 976 -75.34 -1.51 6.67
C THR A 976 -76.82 -1.83 6.91
N LEU A 977 -77.25 -3.10 6.87
CA LEU A 977 -78.59 -3.53 7.29
C LEU A 977 -78.84 -3.36 8.78
N LEU A 978 -77.83 -3.59 9.64
CA LEU A 978 -77.90 -3.38 11.08
C LEU A 978 -78.00 -1.89 11.39
N MET A 979 -77.20 -1.06 10.72
CA MET A 979 -77.23 0.40 10.80
C MET A 979 -78.54 0.98 10.21
N LEU A 980 -79.10 0.39 9.16
CA LEU A 980 -80.42 0.75 8.62
C LEU A 980 -81.57 0.30 9.54
N ARG A 981 -81.44 -0.84 10.23
CA ARG A 981 -82.40 -1.28 11.25
C ARG A 981 -82.33 -0.42 12.52
N LEU A 982 -81.12 -0.06 12.96
CA LEU A 982 -80.90 0.86 14.07
C LEU A 982 -81.35 2.29 13.70
N GLY A 983 -81.10 2.74 12.47
CA GLY A 983 -81.53 4.04 11.94
C GLY A 983 -83.04 4.15 11.67
N ARG A 984 -83.78 3.04 11.54
CA ARG A 984 -85.25 3.03 11.48
C ARG A 984 -85.93 3.09 12.85
N LEU A 985 -85.17 2.95 13.94
CA LEU A 985 -85.68 3.08 15.31
C LEU A 985 -85.49 4.48 15.93
N GLN A 986 -84.92 5.44 15.18
CA GLN A 986 -84.80 6.83 15.63
C GLN A 986 -85.22 7.79 14.51
N ALA A 987 -86.51 8.11 14.49
CA ALA A 987 -87.01 9.36 13.92
C ALA A 987 -86.83 10.50 14.96
N PRO A 988 -86.80 11.77 14.52
CA PRO A 988 -85.84 12.76 14.99
C PRO A 988 -86.31 13.53 16.22
N LEU A 989 -85.36 13.88 17.09
CA LEU A 989 -85.49 15.03 17.99
C LEU A 989 -84.33 15.99 17.74
N SER A 990 -84.73 17.10 17.15
CA SER A 990 -84.05 18.33 16.84
C SER A 990 -83.64 19.15 18.07
N HIS A 991 -82.61 20.00 17.89
CA HIS A 991 -82.13 21.09 18.75
C HIS A 991 -81.32 20.62 19.98
N VAL A 992 -80.10 21.10 20.23
CA VAL A 992 -79.58 22.48 20.24
C VAL A 992 -78.11 22.50 19.79
#